data_AF-A0A1I8ABW9-F1
#
_entry.id   AF-A0A1I8ABW9-F1
#
_cell.length_a   1.000
_cell.length_b   1.000
_cell.length_c   1.000
_cell.angle_alpha   90.00
_cell.angle_beta   90.00
_cell.angle_gamma   90.00
#
_symmetry.space_group_name_H-M   'P 1'
#
loop_
_entity.id
_entity.type
_entity.pdbx_description
1 polymer ?
#
loop_
_entity_poly.entity_id
_entity_poly.type
_entity_poly.pdbx_seq_one_letter_code
_entity_poly.pdbx_strand_id
1 'polypeptide(L)'
;MTRGTLSLLLFLLLAVDIHASQESLANSFDPSVKPCDDLARHVCVDKWGMKVALRERNEGLFNDIVKVLGRRRQDGFDRIVKAAEKAAKTTKEQESCRFKNININETDFKDDSKKFKIGKAYGEMIAYGRFVEGLSSGKEVRVFWQNGPAYYVVHIGDKSRLEQNETLDDVKNEFVKGIFQGFFGKILGSDFDRKAWFVYHDLKVSDFKEVISGETYWEKKNSDLSSIGTKGEAYRYNVLLRTNGFTGYGNVLFAHTMYTHKSELNPGVADDLEALKESILEKIRNSVLKASWIKNDHKKNITDYIDSYKIVIGIDKKYRNPAVLKEMIDVYEQEFSKVTVGEKCELEMLSRAHGIARHRLLFTDRTLIPSLSKLQYETSIIDYNAFHTGNSIHMLPGFLHILNNYKLSTGFKYGYVGWSIGHEIFHGLGITKNRASMYVYLKGVTKEQAFINAEQCYLEFYEEKQFCMNNGPCPVPGKKADEGFSDVEAARIVFPILQEALKGRRARKRRGAKDSVELPLFDWRPPGVSEEDVLMAAGAADYSEEEWFFIGLQFVACQILDRKQEELAMKTDEHPRSQIRINAVAQQMKAFTKAFGCEKGQRNFLTEKQCALYSPKDYWTEEDDRSGTTSSRWTKGVTPSRTTTSRRAKGNDRTKTTSRPWTGDARTGTASWNWTDRAGPTTSSAPDVHSTPVVTVRSNSLSAAGAISSMLVFVTMYMRLSWM
;
A
#
# COMPACT_ATOMS: atom_id res chain seq x y z
N MET A 1 15.11 -21.88 -46.98
CA MET A 1 15.61 -21.96 -45.59
C MET A 1 15.46 -23.38 -45.11
N THR A 2 16.52 -24.00 -44.61
CA THR A 2 16.47 -25.34 -44.03
C THR A 2 15.75 -25.29 -42.68
N ARG A 3 15.11 -26.38 -42.24
CA ARG A 3 14.41 -26.44 -40.93
C ARG A 3 15.27 -25.98 -39.74
N GLY A 4 16.59 -26.14 -39.84
CA GLY A 4 17.56 -25.69 -38.84
C GLY A 4 17.63 -24.17 -38.69
N THR A 5 17.58 -23.40 -39.79
CA THR A 5 17.69 -21.93 -39.69
C THR A 5 16.42 -21.29 -39.17
N LEU A 6 15.24 -21.82 -39.48
CA LEU A 6 13.98 -21.30 -38.93
C LEU A 6 13.86 -21.57 -37.42
N SER A 7 14.29 -22.75 -36.95
CA SER A 7 14.28 -23.09 -35.52
C SER A 7 15.24 -22.23 -34.71
N LEU A 8 16.44 -21.96 -35.26
CA LEU A 8 17.42 -21.07 -34.65
C LEU A 8 16.92 -19.61 -34.60
N LEU A 9 16.26 -19.15 -35.67
CA LEU A 9 15.70 -17.79 -35.73
C LEU A 9 14.51 -17.63 -34.77
N LEU A 10 13.65 -18.65 -34.63
CA LEU A 10 12.59 -18.67 -33.63
C LEU A 10 13.16 -18.68 -32.20
N PHE A 11 14.20 -19.47 -31.94
CA PHE A 11 14.88 -19.48 -30.64
C PHE A 11 15.55 -18.13 -30.35
N LEU A 12 16.17 -17.48 -31.34
CA LEU A 12 16.76 -16.16 -31.18
C LEU A 12 15.70 -15.07 -30.96
N LEU A 13 14.58 -15.11 -31.69
CA LEU A 13 13.47 -14.16 -31.47
C LEU A 13 12.81 -14.35 -30.10
N LEU A 14 12.60 -15.60 -29.67
CA LEU A 14 12.09 -15.91 -28.32
C LEU A 14 13.10 -15.55 -27.22
N ALA A 15 14.40 -15.71 -27.46
CA ALA A 15 15.44 -15.31 -26.51
C ALA A 15 15.60 -13.79 -26.40
N VAL A 16 15.36 -13.05 -27.49
CA VAL A 16 15.37 -11.58 -27.52
C VAL A 16 14.15 -11.01 -26.78
N ASP A 17 12.97 -11.62 -26.90
CA ASP A 17 11.78 -11.16 -26.16
C ASP A 17 11.90 -11.38 -24.64
N ILE A 18 12.54 -12.47 -24.20
CA ILE A 18 12.77 -12.73 -22.77
C ILE A 18 13.78 -11.72 -22.16
N HIS A 19 14.71 -11.19 -22.96
CA HIS A 19 15.65 -10.16 -22.51
C HIS A 19 15.08 -8.74 -22.60
N ALA A 20 14.20 -8.47 -23.57
CA ALA A 20 13.62 -7.13 -23.78
C ALA A 20 12.71 -6.68 -22.62
N SER A 21 12.11 -7.61 -21.87
CA SER A 21 11.27 -7.25 -20.71
C SER A 21 12.06 -7.04 -19.40
N GLN A 22 13.38 -7.28 -19.40
CA GLN A 22 14.27 -7.01 -18.26
C GLN A 22 15.21 -5.85 -18.57
N GLU A 23 14.67 -4.77 -19.13
CA GLU A 23 15.36 -3.50 -19.05
C GLU A 23 15.60 -3.19 -17.57
N SER A 24 16.88 -3.03 -17.18
CA SER A 24 17.23 -2.73 -15.78
C SER A 24 16.41 -1.54 -15.33
N LEU A 25 15.79 -1.62 -14.14
CA LEU A 25 15.02 -0.51 -13.56
C LEU A 25 15.81 0.81 -13.60
N ALA A 26 17.14 0.73 -13.50
CA ALA A 26 18.06 1.87 -13.64
C ALA A 26 17.98 2.60 -14.99
N ASN A 27 17.73 1.89 -16.09
CA ASN A 27 17.61 2.48 -17.42
C ASN A 27 16.37 3.39 -17.53
N SER A 28 15.40 3.20 -16.65
CA SER A 28 14.19 4.04 -16.59
C SER A 28 14.40 5.35 -15.82
N PHE A 29 15.53 5.53 -15.13
CA PHE A 29 15.84 6.74 -14.38
C PHE A 29 16.22 7.90 -15.30
N ASP A 30 16.30 9.11 -14.73
CA ASP A 30 16.73 10.30 -15.45
C ASP A 30 18.21 10.59 -15.13
N PRO A 31 19.14 10.21 -16.03
CA PRO A 31 20.55 10.47 -15.79
C PRO A 31 20.91 11.95 -15.84
N SER A 32 20.01 12.83 -16.34
CA SER A 32 20.24 14.28 -16.37
C SER A 32 20.00 14.95 -15.01
N VAL A 33 19.27 14.29 -14.12
CA VAL A 33 19.01 14.77 -12.75
C VAL A 33 19.90 13.98 -11.80
N LYS A 34 20.79 14.67 -11.08
CA LYS A 34 21.61 14.01 -10.06
C LYS A 34 20.77 13.71 -8.81
N PRO A 35 20.96 12.56 -8.14
CA PRO A 35 20.33 12.25 -6.86
C PRO A 35 20.52 13.33 -5.78
N CYS A 36 21.68 13.98 -5.77
CA CYS A 36 22.01 15.08 -4.85
C CYS A 36 21.21 16.37 -5.10
N ASP A 37 20.63 16.53 -6.29
CA ASP A 37 19.81 17.70 -6.63
C ASP A 37 18.32 17.38 -6.46
N ASP A 38 17.87 16.20 -6.89
CA ASP A 38 16.49 15.73 -6.72
C ASP A 38 16.37 14.21 -6.97
N LEU A 39 16.47 13.39 -5.92
CA LEU A 39 16.34 11.94 -6.01
C LEU A 39 14.97 11.52 -6.58
N ALA A 40 13.91 12.22 -6.20
CA ALA A 40 12.57 11.92 -6.69
C ALA A 40 12.44 12.12 -8.19
N ARG A 41 12.98 13.22 -8.74
CA ARG A 41 13.00 13.43 -10.19
C ARG A 41 13.97 12.50 -10.92
N HIS A 42 15.04 12.07 -10.25
CA HIS A 42 15.95 11.08 -10.79
C HIS A 42 15.25 9.71 -10.99
N VAL A 43 14.48 9.25 -10.00
CA VAL A 43 13.85 7.92 -10.03
C VAL A 43 12.44 7.94 -10.63
N CYS A 44 11.56 8.84 -10.18
CA CYS A 44 10.13 8.89 -10.54
C CYS A 44 9.89 9.67 -11.84
N VAL A 45 10.53 9.25 -12.93
CA VAL A 45 10.47 9.95 -14.21
C VAL A 45 9.18 9.63 -14.95
N ASP A 46 8.62 10.62 -15.65
CA ASP A 46 7.48 10.43 -16.58
C ASP A 46 7.89 9.75 -17.91
N LYS A 47 8.69 8.68 -17.83
CA LYS A 47 9.14 7.86 -18.95
C LYS A 47 8.30 6.59 -19.06
N TRP A 48 8.20 6.05 -20.28
CA TRP A 48 7.47 4.81 -20.52
C TRP A 48 7.96 3.64 -19.66
N GLY A 49 9.28 3.39 -19.58
CA GLY A 49 9.85 2.31 -18.78
C GLY A 49 9.47 2.40 -17.29
N MET A 50 9.53 3.61 -16.72
CA MET A 50 9.09 3.85 -15.34
C MET A 50 7.58 3.66 -15.16
N LYS A 51 6.74 4.11 -16.10
CA LYS A 51 5.29 3.85 -16.07
C LYS A 51 4.98 2.35 -16.09
N VAL A 52 5.72 1.57 -16.87
CA VAL A 52 5.59 0.11 -16.89
C VAL A 52 6.01 -0.46 -15.53
N ALA A 53 7.16 -0.05 -14.98
CA ALA A 53 7.61 -0.52 -13.67
C ALA A 53 6.61 -0.18 -12.54
N LEU A 54 6.03 1.02 -12.54
CA LEU A 54 5.00 1.41 -11.57
C LEU A 54 3.69 0.64 -11.77
N ARG A 55 3.31 0.30 -13.01
CA ARG A 55 2.17 -0.57 -13.28
C ARG A 55 2.43 -1.98 -12.78
N GLU A 56 3.59 -2.57 -13.07
CA GLU A 56 3.97 -3.89 -12.57
C GLU A 56 4.03 -3.92 -11.04
N ARG A 57 4.50 -2.84 -10.41
CA ARG A 57 4.47 -2.68 -8.95
C ARG A 57 3.04 -2.68 -8.40
N ASN A 58 2.13 -1.96 -9.06
CA ASN A 58 0.76 -1.76 -8.56
C ASN A 58 -0.21 -2.88 -8.94
N GLU A 59 0.02 -3.57 -10.06
CA GLU A 59 -0.92 -4.51 -10.69
C GLU A 59 -0.28 -5.83 -11.14
N GLY A 60 1.04 -6.00 -11.02
CA GLY A 60 1.75 -7.18 -11.53
C GLY A 60 1.23 -8.48 -10.93
N LEU A 61 1.07 -8.54 -9.59
CA LEU A 61 0.54 -9.74 -8.93
C LEU A 61 -0.86 -10.09 -9.40
N PHE A 62 -1.70 -9.07 -9.54
CA PHE A 62 -3.06 -9.23 -10.02
C PHE A 62 -3.07 -9.81 -11.44
N ASN A 63 -2.30 -9.23 -12.35
CA ASN A 63 -2.22 -9.67 -13.74
C ASN A 63 -1.71 -11.12 -13.84
N ASP A 64 -0.70 -11.48 -13.05
CA ASP A 64 -0.16 -12.83 -13.01
C ASP A 64 -1.17 -13.84 -12.45
N ILE A 65 -1.88 -13.50 -11.37
CA ILE A 65 -2.96 -14.35 -10.82
C ILE A 65 -4.08 -14.55 -11.84
N VAL A 66 -4.53 -13.48 -12.51
CA VAL A 66 -5.57 -13.57 -13.54
C VAL A 66 -5.11 -14.44 -14.71
N LYS A 67 -3.83 -14.38 -15.09
CA LYS A 67 -3.26 -15.24 -16.13
C LYS A 67 -3.31 -16.72 -15.74
N VAL A 68 -3.05 -17.05 -14.47
CA VAL A 68 -3.18 -18.42 -13.94
C VAL A 68 -4.64 -18.86 -13.90
N LEU A 69 -5.52 -18.03 -13.34
CA LEU A 69 -6.95 -18.33 -13.17
C LEU A 69 -7.74 -18.34 -14.48
N GLY A 70 -7.36 -17.54 -15.47
CA GLY A 70 -8.04 -17.44 -16.77
C GLY A 70 -8.07 -18.76 -17.55
N ARG A 71 -7.31 -19.78 -17.12
CA ARG A 71 -7.35 -21.14 -17.67
C ARG A 71 -8.58 -21.93 -17.20
N ARG A 72 -9.07 -21.71 -15.98
CA ARG A 72 -10.24 -22.38 -15.38
C ARG A 72 -10.83 -21.50 -14.26
N ARG A 73 -12.02 -20.94 -14.48
CA ARG A 73 -12.77 -20.26 -13.40
C ARG A 73 -13.26 -21.26 -12.36
N GLN A 74 -13.30 -20.83 -11.11
CA GLN A 74 -14.02 -21.53 -10.05
C GLN A 74 -15.53 -21.32 -10.25
N ASP A 75 -16.33 -22.31 -9.84
CA ASP A 75 -17.78 -22.31 -10.03
C ASP A 75 -18.46 -21.09 -9.36
N GLY A 76 -18.05 -20.74 -8.14
CA GLY A 76 -18.57 -19.56 -7.44
C GLY A 76 -18.28 -18.26 -8.19
N PHE A 77 -17.05 -18.08 -8.71
CA PHE A 77 -16.73 -16.89 -9.49
C PHE A 77 -17.49 -16.83 -10.82
N ASP A 78 -17.60 -17.95 -11.55
CA ASP A 78 -18.36 -17.99 -12.80
C ASP A 78 -19.84 -17.64 -12.57
N ARG A 79 -20.40 -18.10 -11.45
CA ARG A 79 -21.75 -17.73 -11.02
C ARG A 79 -21.88 -16.23 -10.73
N ILE A 80 -20.93 -15.63 -9.99
CA ILE A 80 -20.91 -14.18 -9.74
C ILE A 80 -20.87 -13.40 -11.06
N VAL A 81 -20.01 -13.80 -12.01
CA VAL A 81 -19.90 -13.16 -13.32
C VAL A 81 -21.23 -13.20 -14.08
N LYS A 82 -21.88 -14.37 -14.14
CA LYS A 82 -23.20 -14.52 -14.80
C LYS A 82 -24.28 -13.65 -14.15
N ALA A 83 -24.32 -13.62 -12.82
CA ALA A 83 -25.25 -12.78 -12.07
C ALA A 83 -24.99 -11.28 -12.34
N ALA A 84 -23.72 -10.87 -12.44
CA ALA A 84 -23.34 -9.50 -12.74
C ALA A 84 -23.70 -9.09 -14.18
N GLU A 85 -23.41 -9.93 -15.18
CA GLU A 85 -23.79 -9.71 -16.57
C GLU A 85 -25.32 -9.61 -16.76
N LYS A 86 -26.08 -10.36 -15.96
CA LYS A 86 -27.54 -10.27 -15.93
C LYS A 86 -27.99 -8.95 -15.28
N ALA A 87 -27.45 -8.61 -14.11
CA ALA A 87 -27.80 -7.40 -13.39
C ALA A 87 -27.51 -6.12 -14.20
N ALA A 88 -26.43 -6.13 -15.01
CA ALA A 88 -26.07 -5.05 -15.94
C ALA A 88 -27.17 -4.74 -16.98
N LYS A 89 -28.06 -5.69 -17.27
CA LYS A 89 -29.17 -5.52 -18.22
C LYS A 89 -30.45 -5.01 -17.56
N THR A 90 -30.51 -4.97 -16.23
CA THR A 90 -31.73 -4.73 -15.44
C THR A 90 -31.46 -3.70 -14.34
N THR A 91 -31.06 -2.49 -14.71
CA THR A 91 -30.54 -1.49 -13.76
C THR A 91 -31.61 -0.92 -12.83
N LYS A 92 -32.75 -0.47 -13.38
CA LYS A 92 -33.93 0.01 -12.59
C LYS A 92 -34.48 -1.03 -11.62
N GLU A 93 -34.17 -2.28 -11.89
CA GLU A 93 -34.67 -3.41 -11.11
C GLU A 93 -33.86 -3.67 -9.84
N GLN A 94 -32.62 -3.17 -9.75
CA GLN A 94 -31.76 -3.34 -8.59
C GLN A 94 -32.31 -2.64 -7.33
N GLU A 95 -33.05 -1.54 -7.49
CA GLU A 95 -33.70 -0.82 -6.39
C GLU A 95 -34.64 -1.75 -5.59
N SER A 96 -35.37 -2.63 -6.29
CA SER A 96 -36.27 -3.60 -5.66
C SER A 96 -35.55 -4.66 -4.82
N CYS A 97 -34.24 -4.82 -5.01
CA CYS A 97 -33.42 -5.77 -4.27
C CYS A 97 -32.98 -5.23 -2.90
N ARG A 98 -33.02 -3.90 -2.67
CA ARG A 98 -32.55 -3.25 -1.44
C ARG A 98 -33.08 -3.89 -0.16
N PHE A 99 -34.38 -4.20 -0.12
CA PHE A 99 -35.04 -4.78 1.06
C PHE A 99 -35.50 -6.22 0.86
N LYS A 100 -35.12 -6.87 -0.24
CA LYS A 100 -35.50 -8.26 -0.49
C LYS A 100 -35.07 -9.14 0.68
N ASN A 101 -35.98 -9.93 1.24
CA ASN A 101 -35.72 -10.80 2.39
C ASN A 101 -35.24 -10.06 3.67
N ILE A 102 -35.51 -8.76 3.78
CA ILE A 102 -35.28 -7.97 5.00
C ILE A 102 -36.65 -7.46 5.46
N ASN A 103 -37.02 -7.76 6.69
CA ASN A 103 -38.32 -7.39 7.24
C ASN A 103 -38.33 -5.92 7.69
N ILE A 104 -38.30 -5.00 6.72
CA ILE A 104 -38.42 -3.56 6.94
C ILE A 104 -39.11 -2.90 5.73
N ASN A 105 -39.84 -1.82 5.97
CA ASN A 105 -40.38 -0.95 4.93
C ASN A 105 -40.23 0.53 5.33
N GLU A 106 -40.51 1.44 4.41
CA GLU A 106 -40.36 2.89 4.67
C GLU A 106 -41.30 3.41 5.76
N THR A 107 -42.47 2.79 5.95
CA THR A 107 -43.44 3.22 6.97
C THR A 107 -42.97 2.90 8.39
N ASP A 108 -42.12 1.88 8.56
CA ASP A 108 -41.56 1.52 9.88
C ASP A 108 -40.78 2.70 10.49
N PHE A 109 -40.10 3.52 9.68
CA PHE A 109 -39.33 4.69 10.16
C PHE A 109 -40.19 5.83 10.74
N LYS A 110 -41.51 5.79 10.59
CA LYS A 110 -42.44 6.77 11.17
C LYS A 110 -43.01 6.31 12.51
N ASP A 111 -42.78 5.06 12.89
CA ASP A 111 -43.35 4.45 14.09
C ASP A 111 -42.23 4.14 15.09
N ASP A 112 -42.19 4.92 16.17
CA ASP A 112 -41.19 4.78 17.24
C ASP A 112 -41.23 3.41 17.95
N SER A 113 -42.35 2.68 17.87
CA SER A 113 -42.44 1.30 18.38
C SER A 113 -41.67 0.30 17.52
N LYS A 114 -41.23 0.68 16.32
CA LYS A 114 -40.48 -0.17 15.39
C LYS A 114 -38.96 -0.01 15.50
N LYS A 115 -38.43 0.76 16.46
CA LYS A 115 -36.98 0.97 16.64
C LYS A 115 -36.19 -0.34 16.66
N PHE A 116 -36.67 -1.33 17.42
CA PHE A 116 -36.06 -2.67 17.46
C PHE A 116 -36.08 -3.37 16.10
N LYS A 117 -37.21 -3.35 15.39
CA LYS A 117 -37.36 -3.95 14.05
C LYS A 117 -36.39 -3.31 13.05
N ILE A 118 -36.29 -1.98 13.06
CA ILE A 118 -35.38 -1.22 12.19
C ILE A 118 -33.92 -1.55 12.53
N GLY A 119 -33.59 -1.63 13.83
CA GLY A 119 -32.27 -2.02 14.32
C GLY A 119 -31.88 -3.41 13.85
N LYS A 120 -32.80 -4.36 13.96
CA LYS A 120 -32.62 -5.73 13.49
C LYS A 120 -32.32 -5.76 11.99
N ALA A 121 -33.13 -5.08 11.17
CA ALA A 121 -32.89 -4.99 9.73
C ALA A 121 -31.52 -4.35 9.41
N TYR A 122 -31.14 -3.28 10.12
CA TYR A 122 -29.83 -2.64 9.94
C TYR A 122 -28.67 -3.56 10.33
N GLY A 123 -28.77 -4.26 11.46
CA GLY A 123 -27.78 -5.28 11.86
C GLY A 123 -27.64 -6.41 10.84
N GLU A 124 -28.75 -6.89 10.28
CA GLU A 124 -28.70 -7.87 9.18
C GLU A 124 -27.97 -7.33 7.95
N MET A 125 -28.21 -6.08 7.57
CA MET A 125 -27.50 -5.43 6.45
C MET A 125 -25.99 -5.30 6.71
N ILE A 126 -25.59 -5.03 7.96
CA ILE A 126 -24.18 -5.01 8.36
C ILE A 126 -23.57 -6.41 8.23
N ALA A 127 -24.28 -7.45 8.67
CA ALA A 127 -23.83 -8.85 8.53
C ALA A 127 -23.67 -9.26 7.06
N TYR A 128 -24.50 -8.69 6.18
CA TYR A 128 -24.41 -8.88 4.74
C TYR A 128 -23.28 -8.09 4.07
N GLY A 129 -22.51 -7.28 4.81
CA GLY A 129 -21.45 -6.44 4.23
C GLY A 129 -21.97 -5.31 3.36
N ARG A 130 -23.22 -4.85 3.59
CA ARG A 130 -23.86 -3.82 2.76
C ARG A 130 -23.11 -2.49 2.76
N PHE A 131 -22.53 -2.10 3.90
CA PHE A 131 -21.94 -0.78 4.07
C PHE A 131 -20.44 -0.87 3.88
N VAL A 132 -19.99 -0.45 2.70
CA VAL A 132 -18.57 -0.40 2.32
C VAL A 132 -18.13 1.06 2.17
N GLU A 133 -16.82 1.29 2.17
CA GLU A 133 -16.25 2.63 2.03
C GLU A 133 -16.77 3.35 0.77
N GLY A 134 -17.07 4.65 0.89
CA GLY A 134 -17.60 5.49 -0.19
C GLY A 134 -19.12 5.32 -0.47
N LEU A 135 -19.80 4.36 0.16
CA LEU A 135 -21.26 4.22 -0.01
C LEU A 135 -22.08 5.03 0.98
N SER A 136 -21.64 5.14 2.23
CA SER A 136 -22.42 5.75 3.31
C SER A 136 -22.23 7.27 3.35
N SER A 137 -23.27 7.98 3.80
CA SER A 137 -23.26 9.43 4.05
C SER A 137 -22.43 9.83 5.29
N GLY A 138 -21.30 9.14 5.53
CA GLY A 138 -20.38 9.41 6.65
C GLY A 138 -20.78 8.80 7.99
N LYS A 139 -21.79 7.92 8.04
CA LYS A 139 -22.19 7.21 9.27
C LYS A 139 -21.71 5.76 9.25
N GLU A 140 -20.46 5.56 9.67
CA GLU A 140 -19.88 4.23 9.77
C GLU A 140 -20.14 3.64 11.16
N VAL A 141 -21.13 2.74 11.26
CA VAL A 141 -21.30 1.88 12.44
C VAL A 141 -20.44 0.64 12.24
N ARG A 142 -19.68 0.22 13.25
CA ARG A 142 -18.94 -1.04 13.26
C ARG A 142 -19.60 -1.98 14.26
N VAL A 143 -19.85 -3.20 13.82
CA VAL A 143 -20.31 -4.30 14.67
C VAL A 143 -19.23 -5.36 14.67
N PHE A 144 -18.64 -5.63 15.83
CA PHE A 144 -17.55 -6.60 15.94
C PHE A 144 -17.53 -7.24 17.32
N TRP A 145 -16.71 -8.28 17.42
CA TRP A 145 -16.40 -9.00 18.65
C TRP A 145 -14.90 -8.87 18.92
N GLN A 146 -14.52 -8.66 20.18
CA GLN A 146 -13.13 -8.53 20.59
C GLN A 146 -12.79 -9.65 21.57
N ASN A 147 -11.71 -10.39 21.31
CA ASN A 147 -11.17 -11.52 22.10
C ASN A 147 -11.51 -11.41 23.62
N GLY A 148 -12.65 -11.99 23.99
CA GLY A 148 -13.33 -11.78 25.28
C GLY A 148 -14.86 -11.91 25.09
N PRO A 149 -15.68 -11.94 26.14
CA PRO A 149 -17.14 -12.06 26.01
C PRO A 149 -17.77 -10.71 25.69
N ALA A 150 -17.23 -9.90 24.76
CA ALA A 150 -17.71 -8.53 24.52
C ALA A 150 -18.09 -8.28 23.05
N TYR A 151 -19.31 -7.78 22.85
CA TYR A 151 -19.87 -7.38 21.57
C TYR A 151 -19.98 -5.86 21.47
N TYR A 152 -19.63 -5.31 20.31
CA TYR A 152 -19.53 -3.88 20.09
C TYR A 152 -20.47 -3.40 19.00
N VAL A 153 -21.14 -2.26 19.22
CA VAL A 153 -21.84 -1.46 18.19
C VAL A 153 -21.38 -0.01 18.34
N VAL A 154 -20.42 0.41 17.52
CA VAL A 154 -19.77 1.72 17.67
C VAL A 154 -19.88 2.53 16.40
N HIS A 155 -20.25 3.81 16.52
CA HIS A 155 -20.17 4.78 15.43
C HIS A 155 -18.77 5.41 15.38
N ILE A 156 -18.10 5.33 14.23
CA ILE A 156 -16.76 5.89 14.05
C ILE A 156 -16.84 7.41 14.09
N GLY A 157 -15.89 8.02 14.81
CA GLY A 157 -15.81 9.47 14.93
C GLY A 157 -16.78 10.06 15.96
N ASP A 158 -17.72 9.26 16.47
CA ASP A 158 -18.46 9.66 17.66
C ASP A 158 -17.55 9.55 18.89
N LYS A 159 -17.49 10.63 19.66
CA LYS A 159 -16.72 10.76 20.91
C LYS A 159 -17.62 10.65 22.14
N SER A 160 -18.90 10.34 21.94
CA SER A 160 -19.84 10.09 23.02
C SER A 160 -19.38 8.96 23.92
N ARG A 161 -19.90 8.94 25.14
CA ARG A 161 -19.57 7.89 26.11
C ARG A 161 -20.15 6.57 25.61
N LEU A 162 -19.34 5.52 25.65
CA LEU A 162 -19.81 4.15 25.44
C LEU A 162 -20.65 3.69 26.63
N GLU A 163 -21.83 3.15 26.34
CA GLU A 163 -22.66 2.41 27.28
C GLU A 163 -22.17 0.96 27.36
N GLN A 164 -22.35 0.34 28.53
CA GLN A 164 -21.89 -1.02 28.80
C GLN A 164 -22.93 -1.79 29.61
N ASN A 165 -23.27 -2.99 29.16
CA ASN A 165 -24.29 -3.86 29.76
C ASN A 165 -23.81 -5.31 29.84
N GLU A 166 -24.23 -6.07 30.85
CA GLU A 166 -23.82 -7.47 31.06
C GLU A 166 -24.67 -8.49 30.30
N THR A 167 -25.85 -8.08 29.83
CA THR A 167 -26.72 -8.91 29.00
C THR A 167 -27.33 -8.08 27.87
N LEU A 168 -27.77 -8.75 26.80
CA LEU A 168 -28.46 -8.07 25.70
C LEU A 168 -29.79 -7.45 26.16
N ASP A 169 -30.42 -8.06 27.17
CA ASP A 169 -31.71 -7.58 27.66
C ASP A 169 -31.60 -6.27 28.42
N ASP A 170 -30.43 -5.97 29.00
CA ASP A 170 -30.14 -4.71 29.70
C ASP A 170 -29.84 -3.52 28.75
N VAL A 171 -29.65 -3.78 27.45
CA VAL A 171 -29.45 -2.74 26.43
C VAL A 171 -30.74 -1.93 26.27
N LYS A 172 -30.79 -0.73 26.84
CA LYS A 172 -31.98 0.13 26.88
C LYS A 172 -32.38 0.71 25.52
N ASN A 173 -31.41 0.91 24.64
CA ASN A 173 -31.68 1.42 23.30
C ASN A 173 -32.18 0.28 22.40
N GLU A 174 -33.49 0.24 22.16
CA GLU A 174 -34.14 -0.78 21.34
C GLU A 174 -33.58 -0.88 19.92
N PHE A 175 -33.16 0.23 19.31
CA PHE A 175 -32.52 0.20 17.99
C PHE A 175 -31.17 -0.53 18.04
N VAL A 176 -30.31 -0.18 19.00
CA VAL A 176 -29.01 -0.83 19.18
C VAL A 176 -29.17 -2.30 19.58
N LYS A 177 -30.12 -2.62 20.46
CA LYS A 177 -30.50 -4.00 20.81
C LYS A 177 -30.90 -4.80 19.57
N GLY A 178 -31.68 -4.18 18.69
CA GLY A 178 -32.00 -4.70 17.37
C GLY A 178 -30.76 -4.97 16.52
N ILE A 179 -29.81 -4.03 16.44
CA ILE A 179 -28.56 -4.19 15.66
C ILE A 179 -27.79 -5.43 16.13
N PHE A 180 -27.59 -5.60 17.43
CA PHE A 180 -26.94 -6.78 18.00
C PHE A 180 -27.66 -8.06 17.55
N GLN A 181 -28.98 -8.14 17.73
CA GLN A 181 -29.73 -9.34 17.40
C GLN A 181 -29.78 -9.62 15.88
N GLY A 182 -29.86 -8.59 15.05
CA GLY A 182 -29.86 -8.70 13.60
C GLY A 182 -28.52 -9.19 13.06
N PHE A 183 -27.43 -8.59 13.53
CA PHE A 183 -26.08 -8.95 13.08
C PHE A 183 -25.69 -10.35 13.56
N PHE A 184 -25.63 -10.55 14.89
CA PHE A 184 -25.14 -11.81 15.45
C PHE A 184 -26.11 -12.98 15.19
N GLY A 185 -27.41 -12.71 15.08
CA GLY A 185 -28.39 -13.73 14.69
C GLY A 185 -28.18 -14.27 13.27
N LYS A 186 -27.59 -13.51 12.35
CA LYS A 186 -27.24 -14.01 11.01
C LYS A 186 -25.94 -14.81 10.99
N ILE A 187 -24.99 -14.41 11.83
CA ILE A 187 -23.64 -14.98 11.82
C ILE A 187 -23.55 -16.24 12.70
N LEU A 188 -24.02 -16.15 13.94
CA LEU A 188 -23.93 -17.19 14.97
C LEU A 188 -25.25 -17.97 15.16
N GLY A 189 -26.35 -17.54 14.53
CA GLY A 189 -27.64 -18.20 14.68
C GLY A 189 -28.15 -18.14 16.12
N SER A 190 -28.60 -19.27 16.66
CA SER A 190 -29.06 -19.40 18.04
C SER A 190 -27.93 -19.41 19.07
N ASP A 191 -26.69 -19.59 18.64
CA ASP A 191 -25.51 -19.75 19.52
C ASP A 191 -24.94 -18.39 19.98
N PHE A 192 -25.62 -17.30 19.64
CA PHE A 192 -25.29 -15.97 20.11
C PHE A 192 -25.49 -15.85 21.63
N ASP A 193 -24.37 -15.82 22.36
CA ASP A 193 -24.37 -15.71 23.81
C ASP A 193 -25.00 -14.38 24.27
N ARG A 194 -26.18 -14.47 24.88
CA ARG A 194 -26.90 -13.29 25.39
C ARG A 194 -26.37 -12.82 26.75
N LYS A 195 -25.45 -13.56 27.37
CA LYS A 195 -24.78 -13.28 28.66
C LYS A 195 -23.33 -12.79 28.48
N ALA A 196 -23.12 -12.05 27.41
CA ALA A 196 -21.88 -11.35 27.12
C ALA A 196 -21.99 -9.86 27.47
N TRP A 197 -20.87 -9.17 27.51
CA TRP A 197 -20.80 -7.73 27.66
C TRP A 197 -21.18 -7.05 26.34
N PHE A 198 -22.08 -6.09 26.39
CA PHE A 198 -22.55 -5.30 25.24
C PHE A 198 -22.07 -3.87 25.40
N VAL A 199 -21.24 -3.41 24.47
CA VAL A 199 -20.63 -2.07 24.50
C VAL A 199 -21.09 -1.27 23.28
N TYR A 200 -21.68 -0.10 23.47
CA TYR A 200 -22.28 0.61 22.34
C TYR A 200 -22.35 2.13 22.49
N HIS A 201 -22.46 2.84 21.35
CA HIS A 201 -22.89 4.24 21.31
C HIS A 201 -24.43 4.32 21.25
N ASP A 202 -25.04 5.30 21.91
CA ASP A 202 -26.49 5.49 21.92
C ASP A 202 -27.01 6.04 20.57
N LEU A 203 -27.22 5.13 19.60
CA LEU A 203 -27.56 5.47 18.22
C LEU A 203 -29.06 5.79 18.06
N LYS A 204 -29.38 6.85 17.30
CA LYS A 204 -30.78 7.24 17.01
C LYS A 204 -31.22 6.75 15.63
N VAL A 205 -32.40 6.14 15.55
CA VAL A 205 -32.97 5.63 14.28
C VAL A 205 -33.02 6.70 13.18
N SER A 206 -33.40 7.93 13.54
CA SER A 206 -33.51 9.05 12.60
C SER A 206 -32.21 9.31 11.84
N ASP A 207 -31.07 8.98 12.44
CA ASP A 207 -29.76 9.18 11.82
C ASP A 207 -29.47 8.17 10.72
N PHE A 208 -30.13 7.01 10.71
CA PHE A 208 -29.79 5.90 9.82
C PHE A 208 -30.80 5.65 8.71
N LYS A 209 -31.91 6.39 8.65
CA LYS A 209 -32.93 6.22 7.61
C LYS A 209 -32.35 6.32 6.20
N GLU A 210 -31.57 7.37 5.93
CA GLU A 210 -30.95 7.58 4.61
C GLU A 210 -29.95 6.46 4.29
N VAL A 211 -29.16 6.02 5.27
CA VAL A 211 -28.17 4.96 5.10
C VAL A 211 -28.84 3.62 4.80
N ILE A 212 -29.93 3.28 5.51
CA ILE A 212 -30.67 2.02 5.33
C ILE A 212 -31.40 2.00 3.98
N SER A 213 -32.01 3.12 3.58
CA SER A 213 -32.73 3.24 2.31
C SER A 213 -31.85 3.57 1.10
N GLY A 214 -30.59 3.90 1.33
CA GLY A 214 -29.63 4.28 0.32
C GLY A 214 -29.32 3.16 -0.68
N GLU A 215 -28.71 3.57 -1.79
CA GLU A 215 -28.23 2.69 -2.85
C GLU A 215 -27.31 1.60 -2.31
N THR A 216 -27.47 0.39 -2.83
CA THR A 216 -26.53 -0.71 -2.64
C THR A 216 -25.23 -0.45 -3.39
N TYR A 217 -24.21 -1.25 -3.08
CA TYR A 217 -22.92 -1.22 -3.79
C TYR A 217 -23.10 -1.34 -5.32
N TRP A 218 -23.93 -2.29 -5.74
CA TRP A 218 -24.12 -2.60 -7.16
C TRP A 218 -24.91 -1.54 -7.92
N GLU A 219 -25.82 -0.82 -7.25
CA GLU A 219 -26.49 0.35 -7.82
C GLU A 219 -25.50 1.48 -8.10
N LYS A 220 -24.61 1.80 -7.14
CA LYS A 220 -23.56 2.80 -7.37
C LYS A 220 -22.52 2.37 -8.41
N LYS A 221 -22.27 1.07 -8.53
CA LYS A 221 -21.31 0.48 -9.49
C LYS A 221 -21.96 0.05 -10.82
N ASN A 222 -23.12 0.60 -11.15
CA ASN A 222 -23.83 0.25 -12.38
C ASN A 222 -23.00 0.50 -13.67
N SER A 223 -22.16 1.55 -13.69
CA SER A 223 -21.24 1.81 -14.81
C SER A 223 -20.25 0.65 -15.02
N ASP A 224 -19.66 0.16 -13.94
CA ASP A 224 -18.74 -0.99 -13.98
C ASP A 224 -19.47 -2.27 -14.40
N LEU A 225 -20.68 -2.50 -13.87
CA LEU A 225 -21.53 -3.63 -14.27
C LEU A 225 -21.83 -3.64 -15.77
N SER A 226 -22.18 -2.47 -16.34
CA SER A 226 -22.46 -2.35 -17.79
C SER A 226 -21.26 -2.74 -18.67
N SER A 227 -20.05 -2.67 -18.12
CA SER A 227 -18.80 -2.99 -18.82
C SER A 227 -18.35 -4.45 -18.66
N ILE A 228 -18.87 -5.20 -17.69
CA ILE A 228 -18.44 -6.60 -17.42
C ILE A 228 -18.60 -7.52 -18.63
N GLY A 229 -19.70 -7.37 -19.37
CA GLY A 229 -19.99 -8.20 -20.55
C GLY A 229 -19.11 -7.88 -21.78
N THR A 230 -18.49 -6.70 -21.83
CA THR A 230 -17.73 -6.23 -23.00
C THR A 230 -16.21 -6.18 -22.77
N LYS A 231 -15.77 -6.19 -21.51
CA LYS A 231 -14.35 -6.14 -21.13
C LYS A 231 -13.79 -7.54 -20.87
N GLY A 232 -12.46 -7.64 -20.98
CA GLY A 232 -11.72 -8.89 -20.80
C GLY A 232 -11.69 -9.40 -19.36
N GLU A 233 -11.09 -10.59 -19.18
CA GLU A 233 -11.10 -11.34 -17.92
C GLU A 233 -10.50 -10.56 -16.74
N ALA A 234 -9.38 -9.88 -16.95
CA ALA A 234 -8.76 -9.05 -15.92
C ALA A 234 -9.70 -7.96 -15.39
N TYR A 235 -10.52 -7.35 -16.25
CA TYR A 235 -11.51 -6.37 -15.80
C TYR A 235 -12.57 -7.00 -14.89
N ARG A 236 -13.02 -8.21 -15.21
CA ARG A 236 -14.02 -8.94 -14.41
C ARG A 236 -13.48 -9.29 -13.03
N TYR A 237 -12.27 -9.83 -12.94
CA TYR A 237 -11.63 -10.08 -11.65
C TYR A 237 -11.42 -8.80 -10.85
N ASN A 238 -11.01 -7.71 -11.51
CA ASN A 238 -10.78 -6.44 -10.85
C ASN A 238 -12.08 -5.89 -10.26
N VAL A 239 -13.13 -5.76 -11.07
CA VAL A 239 -14.41 -5.21 -10.63
C VAL A 239 -15.08 -6.11 -9.60
N LEU A 240 -15.06 -7.43 -9.77
CA LEU A 240 -15.85 -8.32 -8.92
C LEU A 240 -15.10 -8.78 -7.67
N LEU A 241 -13.81 -9.14 -7.78
CA LEU A 241 -13.07 -9.81 -6.70
C LEU A 241 -12.02 -8.93 -6.01
N ARG A 242 -11.58 -7.83 -6.63
CA ARG A 242 -10.67 -6.88 -5.99
C ARG A 242 -11.42 -5.77 -5.24
N THR A 243 -12.66 -5.48 -5.62
CA THR A 243 -13.48 -4.45 -4.98
C THR A 243 -14.43 -5.01 -3.93
N ASN A 244 -14.90 -4.12 -3.04
CA ASN A 244 -15.64 -4.41 -1.82
C ASN A 244 -16.85 -5.36 -1.97
N GLY A 245 -17.41 -5.51 -3.17
CA GLY A 245 -18.57 -6.39 -3.40
C GLY A 245 -18.31 -7.87 -3.16
N PHE A 246 -17.09 -8.37 -3.44
CA PHE A 246 -16.67 -9.73 -3.14
C PHE A 246 -15.20 -9.87 -2.68
N THR A 247 -14.55 -8.79 -2.21
CA THR A 247 -13.10 -8.82 -1.86
C THR A 247 -12.72 -9.98 -0.94
N GLY A 248 -13.54 -10.28 0.09
CA GLY A 248 -13.24 -11.41 0.98
C GLY A 248 -13.11 -12.76 0.25
N TYR A 249 -14.00 -13.09 -0.69
CA TYR A 249 -13.87 -14.30 -1.50
C TYR A 249 -12.68 -14.19 -2.46
N GLY A 250 -12.49 -13.02 -3.07
CA GLY A 250 -11.32 -12.71 -3.89
C GLY A 250 -10.00 -12.96 -3.17
N ASN A 251 -9.86 -12.48 -1.94
CA ASN A 251 -8.67 -12.64 -1.10
C ASN A 251 -8.33 -14.12 -0.88
N VAL A 252 -9.32 -14.94 -0.52
CA VAL A 252 -9.09 -16.37 -0.30
C VAL A 252 -8.75 -17.08 -1.61
N LEU A 253 -9.44 -16.76 -2.70
CA LEU A 253 -9.16 -17.32 -4.03
C LEU A 253 -7.76 -16.95 -4.53
N PHE A 254 -7.36 -15.69 -4.38
CA PHE A 254 -6.04 -15.19 -4.78
C PHE A 254 -4.94 -15.86 -3.95
N ALA A 255 -5.09 -15.93 -2.63
CA ALA A 255 -4.14 -16.65 -1.78
C ALA A 255 -4.07 -18.13 -2.16
N HIS A 256 -5.21 -18.81 -2.35
CA HIS A 256 -5.24 -20.21 -2.76
C HIS A 256 -4.48 -20.41 -4.08
N THR A 257 -4.68 -19.51 -5.04
CA THR A 257 -3.98 -19.54 -6.33
C THR A 257 -2.47 -19.39 -6.15
N MET A 258 -2.02 -18.41 -5.37
CA MET A 258 -0.60 -18.19 -5.06
C MET A 258 0.07 -19.44 -4.47
N TYR A 259 -0.59 -20.08 -3.50
CA TYR A 259 -0.01 -21.23 -2.77
C TYR A 259 -0.18 -22.58 -3.49
N THR A 260 -1.08 -22.69 -4.47
CA THR A 260 -1.18 -23.86 -5.36
C THR A 260 -0.29 -23.75 -6.60
N HIS A 261 0.09 -22.53 -6.99
CA HIS A 261 0.93 -22.25 -8.16
C HIS A 261 2.25 -21.57 -7.76
N LYS A 262 2.91 -22.09 -6.73
CA LYS A 262 4.12 -21.47 -6.14
C LYS A 262 5.24 -21.24 -7.15
N SER A 263 5.40 -22.10 -8.15
CA SER A 263 6.41 -21.94 -9.18
C SER A 263 6.18 -20.74 -10.10
N GLU A 264 4.92 -20.32 -10.26
CA GLU A 264 4.53 -19.22 -11.16
C GLU A 264 4.43 -17.89 -10.39
N LEU A 265 3.92 -17.93 -9.15
CA LEU A 265 3.59 -16.73 -8.36
C LEU A 265 4.54 -16.48 -7.18
N ASN A 266 5.37 -17.47 -6.85
CA ASN A 266 6.42 -17.40 -5.83
C ASN A 266 6.06 -16.64 -4.55
N PRO A 267 5.03 -17.05 -3.79
CA PRO A 267 4.67 -16.41 -2.53
C PRO A 267 5.74 -16.57 -1.43
N GLY A 268 6.76 -17.42 -1.66
CA GLY A 268 7.83 -17.69 -0.71
C GLY A 268 8.73 -16.49 -0.39
N VAL A 269 8.68 -15.42 -1.18
CA VAL A 269 9.41 -14.17 -0.88
C VAL A 269 9.07 -13.61 0.51
N ALA A 270 7.87 -13.88 1.03
CA ALA A 270 7.46 -13.47 2.35
C ALA A 270 8.27 -14.16 3.48
N ASP A 271 8.74 -15.39 3.28
CA ASP A 271 9.50 -16.14 4.29
C ASP A 271 10.87 -15.50 4.56
N ASP A 272 11.54 -15.03 3.51
CA ASP A 272 12.86 -14.40 3.62
C ASP A 272 12.81 -13.03 4.32
N LEU A 273 11.64 -12.40 4.35
CA LEU A 273 11.41 -11.11 5.02
C LEU A 273 11.11 -11.25 6.51
N GLU A 274 10.76 -12.45 6.98
CA GLU A 274 10.45 -12.68 8.40
C GLU A 274 11.66 -12.35 9.28
N ALA A 275 12.85 -12.81 8.90
CA ALA A 275 14.05 -12.55 9.69
C ALA A 275 14.49 -11.07 9.64
N LEU A 276 14.26 -10.39 8.51
CA LEU A 276 14.49 -8.95 8.39
C LEU A 276 13.59 -8.16 9.33
N LYS A 277 12.32 -8.54 9.46
CA LYS A 277 11.37 -7.88 10.37
C LYS A 277 11.83 -7.96 11.84
N GLU A 278 12.35 -9.11 12.26
CA GLU A 278 12.84 -9.30 13.64
C GLU A 278 14.05 -8.41 13.91
N SER A 279 14.98 -8.32 12.95
CA SER A 279 16.13 -7.41 13.05
C SER A 279 15.72 -5.94 13.16
N ILE A 280 14.68 -5.53 12.43
CA ILE A 280 14.15 -4.17 12.49
C ILE A 280 13.49 -3.90 13.85
N LEU A 281 12.61 -4.80 14.32
CA LEU A 281 11.97 -4.70 15.63
C LEU A 281 13.00 -4.62 16.75
N GLU A 282 14.01 -5.51 16.74
CA GLU A 282 15.08 -5.52 17.72
C GLU A 282 15.86 -4.20 17.70
N LYS A 283 16.20 -3.68 16.51
CA LYS A 283 16.93 -2.41 16.39
C LYS A 283 16.12 -1.24 16.95
N ILE A 284 14.81 -1.16 16.65
CA ILE A 284 13.90 -0.12 17.18
C ILE A 284 13.77 -0.24 18.70
N ARG A 285 13.54 -1.46 19.20
CA ARG A 285 13.46 -1.76 20.64
C ARG A 285 14.73 -1.32 21.36
N ASN A 286 15.90 -1.64 20.81
CA ASN A 286 17.19 -1.26 21.36
C ASN A 286 17.39 0.27 21.34
N SER A 287 16.93 0.97 20.30
CA SER A 287 16.94 2.43 20.25
C SER A 287 16.11 3.04 21.38
N VAL A 288 14.90 2.52 21.64
CA VAL A 288 14.05 2.96 22.77
C VAL A 288 14.73 2.71 24.12
N LEU A 289 15.31 1.52 24.33
CA LEU A 289 15.99 1.19 25.59
C LEU A 289 17.22 2.07 25.86
N LYS A 290 17.96 2.43 24.81
CA LYS A 290 19.17 3.27 24.89
C LYS A 290 18.87 4.76 24.97
N ALA A 291 17.67 5.20 24.58
CA ALA A 291 17.29 6.60 24.63
C ALA A 291 17.36 7.15 26.07
N SER A 292 18.27 8.08 26.33
CA SER A 292 18.48 8.67 27.66
C SER A 292 17.34 9.61 28.08
N TRP A 293 16.56 10.11 27.12
CA TRP A 293 15.45 11.03 27.34
C TRP A 293 14.15 10.33 27.77
N ILE A 294 14.05 9.00 27.62
CA ILE A 294 12.87 8.23 28.03
C ILE A 294 13.09 7.69 29.44
N LYS A 295 12.15 7.97 30.35
CA LYS A 295 12.15 7.41 31.70
C LYS A 295 11.97 5.89 31.69
N ASN A 296 12.49 5.18 32.69
CA ASN A 296 12.50 3.71 32.71
C ASN A 296 11.10 3.08 32.66
N ASP A 297 10.12 3.67 33.34
CA ASP A 297 8.72 3.23 33.32
C ASP A 297 8.11 3.40 31.91
N HIS A 298 8.40 4.50 31.24
CA HIS A 298 7.95 4.74 29.87
C HIS A 298 8.66 3.84 28.84
N LYS A 299 9.96 3.55 29.03
CA LYS A 299 10.69 2.58 28.19
C LYS A 299 10.02 1.22 28.21
N LYS A 300 9.62 0.75 29.39
CA LYS A 300 8.91 -0.52 29.54
C LYS A 300 7.60 -0.50 28.76
N ASN A 301 6.76 0.52 28.92
CA ASN A 301 5.47 0.60 28.22
C ASN A 301 5.62 0.61 26.68
N ILE A 302 6.61 1.35 26.16
CA ILE A 302 6.88 1.40 24.72
C ILE A 302 7.43 0.06 24.21
N THR A 303 8.35 -0.56 24.96
CA THR A 303 8.93 -1.86 24.56
C THR A 303 7.92 -3.00 24.66
N ASP A 304 7.07 -3.03 25.69
CA ASP A 304 5.94 -3.97 25.79
C ASP A 304 5.00 -3.82 24.56
N TYR A 305 4.76 -2.59 24.10
CA TYR A 305 3.96 -2.34 22.90
C TYR A 305 4.65 -2.85 21.63
N ILE A 306 5.95 -2.56 21.45
CA ILE A 306 6.74 -3.06 20.32
C ILE A 306 6.76 -4.59 20.30
N ASP A 307 6.96 -5.23 21.46
CA ASP A 307 6.98 -6.67 21.63
C ASP A 307 5.60 -7.31 21.37
N SER A 308 4.52 -6.51 21.39
CA SER A 308 3.15 -6.95 21.09
C SER A 308 2.77 -6.91 19.60
N TYR A 309 3.65 -6.42 18.72
CA TYR A 309 3.33 -6.29 17.30
C TYR A 309 3.03 -7.64 16.63
N LYS A 310 1.89 -7.70 15.94
CA LYS A 310 1.57 -8.75 14.96
C LYS A 310 1.89 -8.25 13.56
N ILE A 311 3.11 -8.53 13.08
CA ILE A 311 3.53 -8.19 11.71
C ILE A 311 3.30 -9.38 10.78
N VAL A 312 2.36 -9.23 9.87
CA VAL A 312 2.06 -10.19 8.79
C VAL A 312 2.73 -9.73 7.50
N ILE A 313 3.60 -10.56 6.94
CA ILE A 313 4.23 -10.32 5.65
C ILE A 313 3.62 -11.27 4.62
N GLY A 314 2.98 -10.73 3.59
CA GLY A 314 2.21 -11.49 2.62
C GLY A 314 0.95 -12.09 3.26
N ILE A 315 0.89 -13.41 3.35
CA ILE A 315 -0.21 -14.15 4.01
C ILE A 315 0.30 -14.72 5.33
N ASP A 316 -0.52 -14.64 6.40
CA ASP A 316 -0.19 -15.22 7.71
C ASP A 316 0.11 -16.73 7.55
N LYS A 317 1.17 -17.21 8.22
CA LYS A 317 1.71 -18.57 8.07
C LYS A 317 0.64 -19.64 8.24
N LYS A 318 -0.32 -19.45 9.16
CA LYS A 318 -1.41 -20.42 9.40
C LYS A 318 -2.32 -20.64 8.18
N TYR A 319 -2.39 -19.69 7.24
CA TYR A 319 -3.22 -19.81 6.02
C TYR A 319 -2.41 -20.10 4.76
N ARG A 320 -1.11 -20.37 4.86
CA ARG A 320 -0.28 -20.72 3.68
C ARG A 320 -0.50 -22.15 3.19
N ASN A 321 -1.28 -22.94 3.93
CA ASN A 321 -1.68 -24.28 3.54
C ASN A 321 -2.86 -24.22 2.55
N PRO A 322 -2.70 -24.71 1.30
CA PRO A 322 -3.79 -24.75 0.32
C PRO A 322 -5.07 -25.43 0.81
N ALA A 323 -4.97 -26.46 1.66
CA ALA A 323 -6.14 -27.15 2.21
C ALA A 323 -6.99 -26.22 3.09
N VAL A 324 -6.34 -25.42 3.95
CA VAL A 324 -7.03 -24.44 4.81
C VAL A 324 -7.69 -23.35 3.95
N LEU A 325 -7.00 -22.86 2.93
CA LEU A 325 -7.57 -21.89 2.00
C LEU A 325 -8.75 -22.47 1.21
N LYS A 326 -8.69 -23.77 0.86
CA LYS A 326 -9.80 -24.47 0.21
C LYS A 326 -11.01 -24.58 1.15
N GLU A 327 -10.82 -24.94 2.41
CA GLU A 327 -11.89 -24.92 3.41
C GLU A 327 -12.53 -23.54 3.53
N MET A 328 -11.72 -22.46 3.49
CA MET A 328 -12.24 -21.10 3.51
C MET A 328 -13.05 -20.75 2.25
N ILE A 329 -12.62 -21.21 1.06
CA ILE A 329 -13.42 -21.11 -0.18
C ILE A 329 -14.74 -21.86 -0.02
N ASP A 330 -14.73 -23.05 0.57
CA ASP A 330 -15.92 -23.88 0.75
C ASP A 330 -16.98 -23.19 1.64
N VAL A 331 -16.56 -22.38 2.62
CA VAL A 331 -17.49 -21.55 3.41
C VAL A 331 -18.25 -20.56 2.51
N TYR A 332 -17.56 -19.91 1.56
CA TYR A 332 -18.21 -19.02 0.60
C TYR A 332 -19.13 -19.78 -0.36
N GLU A 333 -18.64 -20.88 -0.94
CA GLU A 333 -19.44 -21.69 -1.87
C GLU A 333 -20.70 -22.24 -1.19
N GLN A 334 -20.61 -22.64 0.08
CA GLN A 334 -21.75 -23.07 0.88
C GLN A 334 -22.79 -21.94 1.03
N GLU A 335 -22.39 -20.71 1.32
CA GLU A 335 -23.35 -19.59 1.38
C GLU A 335 -23.89 -19.22 0.00
N PHE A 336 -23.08 -19.25 -1.05
CA PHE A 336 -23.53 -19.01 -2.42
C PHE A 336 -24.56 -20.05 -2.85
N SER A 337 -24.40 -21.33 -2.48
CA SER A 337 -25.35 -22.39 -2.83
C SER A 337 -26.78 -22.16 -2.30
N LYS A 338 -26.94 -21.33 -1.25
CA LYS A 338 -28.25 -20.96 -0.68
C LYS A 338 -28.98 -19.88 -1.49
N VAL A 339 -28.28 -19.18 -2.37
CA VAL A 339 -28.87 -18.16 -3.24
C VAL A 339 -29.58 -18.85 -4.41
N THR A 340 -30.76 -18.36 -4.80
CA THR A 340 -31.50 -18.96 -5.91
C THR A 340 -30.87 -18.57 -7.26
N VAL A 341 -30.52 -19.56 -8.07
CA VAL A 341 -29.91 -19.32 -9.39
C VAL A 341 -30.91 -18.68 -10.34
N GLY A 342 -30.48 -17.67 -11.09
CA GLY A 342 -31.29 -17.06 -12.14
C GLY A 342 -32.39 -16.15 -11.62
N GLU A 343 -32.47 -15.86 -10.32
CA GLU A 343 -33.42 -14.88 -9.80
C GLU A 343 -33.04 -13.44 -10.18
N LYS A 344 -33.98 -12.51 -10.07
CA LYS A 344 -33.79 -11.10 -10.43
C LYS A 344 -32.72 -10.40 -9.59
N CYS A 345 -32.65 -10.73 -8.30
CA CYS A 345 -31.73 -10.13 -7.33
C CYS A 345 -30.50 -11.00 -7.03
N GLU A 346 -30.14 -11.92 -7.92
CA GLU A 346 -29.10 -12.91 -7.63
C GLU A 346 -27.76 -12.27 -7.24
N LEU A 347 -27.30 -11.24 -7.96
CA LEU A 347 -26.02 -10.56 -7.65
C LEU A 347 -26.01 -9.97 -6.23
N GLU A 348 -27.08 -9.25 -5.88
CA GLU A 348 -27.24 -8.68 -4.55
C GLU A 348 -27.28 -9.78 -3.49
N MET A 349 -28.04 -10.86 -3.72
CA MET A 349 -28.12 -11.99 -2.79
C MET A 349 -26.78 -12.74 -2.64
N LEU A 350 -26.00 -12.88 -3.71
CA LEU A 350 -24.64 -13.43 -3.66
C LEU A 350 -23.69 -12.54 -2.84
N SER A 351 -23.77 -11.22 -3.00
CA SER A 351 -22.96 -10.28 -2.21
C SER A 351 -23.32 -10.36 -0.71
N ARG A 352 -24.60 -10.55 -0.37
CA ARG A 352 -25.01 -10.79 1.03
C ARG A 352 -24.50 -12.12 1.57
N ALA A 353 -24.57 -13.18 0.76
CA ALA A 353 -24.02 -14.49 1.10
C ALA A 353 -22.49 -14.41 1.33
N HIS A 354 -21.78 -13.63 0.51
CA HIS A 354 -20.37 -13.29 0.72
C HIS A 354 -20.15 -12.59 2.06
N GLY A 355 -20.95 -11.58 2.40
CA GLY A 355 -20.88 -10.89 3.68
C GLY A 355 -21.04 -11.84 4.87
N ILE A 356 -22.02 -12.76 4.81
CA ILE A 356 -22.23 -13.76 5.87
C ILE A 356 -21.01 -14.70 5.99
N ALA A 357 -20.54 -15.25 4.87
CA ALA A 357 -19.40 -16.15 4.84
C ALA A 357 -18.13 -15.48 5.40
N ARG A 358 -17.86 -14.24 4.97
CA ARG A 358 -16.75 -13.41 5.47
C ARG A 358 -16.83 -13.24 6.98
N HIS A 359 -17.98 -12.80 7.50
CA HIS A 359 -18.12 -12.57 8.93
C HIS A 359 -17.92 -13.87 9.71
N ARG A 360 -18.49 -15.01 9.28
CA ARG A 360 -18.22 -16.30 9.94
C ARG A 360 -16.73 -16.65 9.97
N LEU A 361 -16.02 -16.43 8.87
CA LEU A 361 -14.57 -16.60 8.84
C LEU A 361 -13.87 -15.70 9.86
N LEU A 362 -14.26 -14.42 9.99
CA LEU A 362 -13.74 -13.53 11.03
C LEU A 362 -13.98 -14.04 12.46
N PHE A 363 -15.19 -14.54 12.75
CA PHE A 363 -15.54 -15.08 14.08
C PHE A 363 -14.78 -16.35 14.43
N THR A 364 -14.32 -17.10 13.43
CA THR A 364 -13.49 -18.29 13.63
C THR A 364 -11.99 -18.01 13.58
N ASP A 365 -11.58 -16.72 13.63
CA ASP A 365 -10.19 -16.28 13.43
C ASP A 365 -9.56 -16.90 12.16
N ARG A 366 -10.33 -16.86 11.07
CA ARG A 366 -9.97 -17.31 9.70
C ARG A 366 -10.02 -16.15 8.69
N THR A 367 -9.42 -15.01 9.00
CA THR A 367 -9.28 -13.89 8.06
C THR A 367 -7.85 -13.74 7.56
N LEU A 368 -7.71 -13.41 6.26
CA LEU A 368 -6.41 -13.12 5.65
C LEU A 368 -5.92 -11.70 5.97
N ILE A 369 -6.78 -10.81 6.46
CA ILE A 369 -6.47 -9.41 6.78
C ILE A 369 -6.94 -9.08 8.21
N PRO A 370 -6.27 -9.63 9.24
CA PRO A 370 -6.72 -9.51 10.63
C PRO A 370 -6.76 -8.06 11.14
N SER A 371 -5.86 -7.20 10.66
CA SER A 371 -5.77 -5.78 10.99
C SER A 371 -7.06 -5.00 10.66
N LEU A 372 -7.85 -5.47 9.68
CA LEU A 372 -9.10 -4.83 9.25
C LEU A 372 -10.35 -5.62 9.65
N SER A 373 -10.22 -6.57 10.56
CA SER A 373 -11.33 -7.39 11.08
C SER A 373 -12.48 -6.57 11.68
N LYS A 374 -12.22 -5.33 12.09
CA LYS A 374 -13.23 -4.39 12.61
C LYS A 374 -14.02 -3.67 11.51
N LEU A 375 -13.58 -3.75 10.25
CA LEU A 375 -14.27 -3.19 9.10
C LEU A 375 -15.32 -4.18 8.59
N GLN A 376 -16.38 -3.65 7.99
CA GLN A 376 -17.42 -4.45 7.34
C GLN A 376 -17.01 -4.96 5.95
N TYR A 377 -15.88 -4.48 5.44
CA TYR A 377 -15.29 -4.83 4.15
C TYR A 377 -13.81 -5.19 4.31
N GLU A 378 -13.19 -5.67 3.23
CA GLU A 378 -11.77 -5.97 3.15
C GLU A 378 -11.15 -5.23 1.96
N THR A 379 -9.89 -4.83 2.11
CA THR A 379 -9.02 -4.48 0.97
C THR A 379 -8.53 -5.76 0.31
N SER A 380 -8.12 -5.66 -0.95
CA SER A 380 -7.62 -6.79 -1.70
C SER A 380 -6.17 -7.09 -1.32
N ILE A 381 -5.83 -8.34 -1.02
CA ILE A 381 -4.45 -8.75 -0.70
C ILE A 381 -3.46 -8.56 -1.87
N ILE A 382 -3.97 -8.36 -3.08
CA ILE A 382 -3.19 -8.10 -4.30
C ILE A 382 -2.92 -6.61 -4.51
N ASP A 383 -3.45 -5.73 -3.64
CA ASP A 383 -3.15 -4.31 -3.71
C ASP A 383 -1.70 -4.03 -3.30
N TYR A 384 -1.13 -3.02 -3.95
CA TYR A 384 0.16 -2.43 -3.57
C TYR A 384 -0.03 -1.55 -2.34
N ASN A 385 -0.02 -2.17 -1.15
CA ASN A 385 -0.14 -1.42 0.09
C ASN A 385 0.51 -2.12 1.29
N ALA A 386 0.83 -1.32 2.30
CA ALA A 386 1.16 -1.72 3.65
C ALA A 386 0.35 -0.84 4.59
N PHE A 387 -0.02 -1.35 5.76
CA PHE A 387 -0.73 -0.52 6.73
C PHE A 387 -0.58 -1.01 8.16
N HIS A 388 -0.69 -0.05 9.06
CA HIS A 388 -0.67 -0.20 10.51
C HIS A 388 -2.07 -0.01 11.08
N THR A 389 -2.52 -0.93 11.94
CA THR A 389 -3.77 -0.79 12.69
C THR A 389 -3.63 -1.36 14.10
N GLY A 390 -3.56 -0.47 15.09
CA GLY A 390 -3.25 -0.87 16.47
C GLY A 390 -1.90 -1.56 16.53
N ASN A 391 -1.80 -2.70 17.22
CA ASN A 391 -0.58 -3.49 17.26
C ASN A 391 -0.42 -4.44 16.05
N SER A 392 -1.15 -4.26 14.96
CA SER A 392 -1.06 -5.13 13.78
C SER A 392 -0.50 -4.36 12.59
N ILE A 393 0.48 -4.94 11.90
CA ILE A 393 1.05 -4.42 10.66
C ILE A 393 0.85 -5.48 9.58
N HIS A 394 0.45 -5.07 8.39
CA HIS A 394 0.28 -5.99 7.27
C HIS A 394 0.96 -5.45 6.01
N MET A 395 1.97 -6.19 5.53
CA MET A 395 2.56 -5.99 4.20
C MET A 395 1.80 -6.89 3.21
N LEU A 396 0.99 -6.31 2.32
CA LEU A 396 0.15 -7.10 1.41
C LEU A 396 0.99 -7.85 0.35
N PRO A 397 0.55 -9.04 -0.10
CA PRO A 397 1.20 -9.75 -1.21
C PRO A 397 1.47 -8.89 -2.46
N GLY A 398 0.52 -8.02 -2.83
CA GLY A 398 0.69 -7.10 -3.96
C GLY A 398 1.91 -6.18 -3.81
N PHE A 399 2.19 -5.75 -2.58
CA PHE A 399 3.37 -4.95 -2.25
C PHE A 399 4.70 -5.70 -2.48
N LEU A 400 4.73 -7.00 -2.24
CA LEU A 400 5.94 -7.82 -2.30
C LEU A 400 6.25 -8.33 -3.72
N HIS A 401 5.25 -8.41 -4.60
CA HIS A 401 5.37 -9.11 -5.88
C HIS A 401 6.40 -8.51 -6.82
N ILE A 402 6.66 -7.20 -6.73
CA ILE A 402 7.70 -6.56 -7.54
C ILE A 402 9.07 -7.23 -7.38
N LEU A 403 9.32 -7.84 -6.21
CA LEU A 403 10.55 -8.57 -5.96
C LEU A 403 10.68 -9.74 -6.93
N ASN A 404 9.60 -10.47 -7.22
CA ASN A 404 9.55 -11.59 -8.16
C ASN A 404 9.93 -11.19 -9.60
N ASN A 405 9.57 -9.98 -10.02
CA ASN A 405 9.67 -9.56 -11.42
C ASN A 405 11.03 -8.97 -11.79
N TYR A 406 11.79 -8.48 -10.81
CA TYR A 406 13.02 -7.75 -11.03
C TYR A 406 14.21 -8.39 -10.30
N LYS A 407 15.37 -8.40 -10.97
CA LYS A 407 16.66 -8.74 -10.35
C LYS A 407 17.13 -7.55 -9.51
N LEU A 408 16.52 -7.35 -8.35
CA LEU A 408 16.79 -6.22 -7.45
C LEU A 408 17.99 -6.50 -6.53
N SER A 409 18.84 -5.50 -6.35
CA SER A 409 19.99 -5.54 -5.44
C SER A 409 19.57 -5.66 -3.97
N THR A 410 20.45 -6.16 -3.12
CA THR A 410 20.17 -6.29 -1.68
C THR A 410 19.82 -4.92 -1.08
N GLY A 411 20.57 -3.89 -1.44
CA GLY A 411 20.31 -2.50 -1.08
C GLY A 411 18.88 -2.08 -1.40
N PHE A 412 18.44 -2.31 -2.64
CA PHE A 412 17.08 -1.97 -3.07
C PHE A 412 16.02 -2.68 -2.21
N LYS A 413 16.18 -3.98 -1.94
CA LYS A 413 15.22 -4.75 -1.13
C LYS A 413 15.10 -4.23 0.31
N TYR A 414 16.22 -3.85 0.93
CA TYR A 414 16.22 -3.20 2.26
C TYR A 414 15.57 -1.82 2.19
N GLY A 415 15.89 -1.05 1.15
CA GLY A 415 15.31 0.27 0.96
C GLY A 415 13.84 0.27 0.57
N TYR A 416 13.37 -0.83 0.01
CA TYR A 416 11.99 -1.01 -0.42
C TYR A 416 11.17 -1.64 0.69
N VAL A 417 11.33 -2.95 0.96
CA VAL A 417 10.52 -3.65 1.97
C VAL A 417 11.00 -3.39 3.39
N GLY A 418 12.31 -3.41 3.62
CA GLY A 418 12.86 -3.20 4.98
C GLY A 418 12.46 -1.84 5.53
N TRP A 419 12.61 -0.78 4.73
CA TRP A 419 12.15 0.55 5.05
C TRP A 419 10.64 0.60 5.30
N SER A 420 9.81 0.01 4.45
CA SER A 420 8.36 0.03 4.67
C SER A 420 7.95 -0.70 5.95
N ILE A 421 8.57 -1.84 6.31
CA ILE A 421 8.35 -2.49 7.60
C ILE A 421 8.69 -1.53 8.75
N GLY A 422 9.84 -0.85 8.67
CA GLY A 422 10.23 0.16 9.66
C GLY A 422 9.22 1.32 9.74
N HIS A 423 8.75 1.82 8.59
CA HIS A 423 7.79 2.91 8.49
C HIS A 423 6.48 2.54 9.20
N GLU A 424 5.93 1.36 8.90
CA GLU A 424 4.73 0.86 9.56
C GLU A 424 4.92 0.68 11.08
N ILE A 425 6.11 0.28 11.55
CA ILE A 425 6.39 0.20 13.00
C ILE A 425 6.39 1.59 13.64
N PHE A 426 6.92 2.61 12.95
CA PHE A 426 6.98 3.98 13.47
C PHE A 426 5.63 4.70 13.53
N HIS A 427 4.61 4.27 12.77
CA HIS A 427 3.23 4.75 12.97
C HIS A 427 2.69 4.54 14.39
N GLY A 428 3.16 3.49 15.09
CA GLY A 428 2.81 3.24 16.49
C GLY A 428 3.67 4.02 17.48
N LEU A 429 4.73 4.69 17.03
CA LEU A 429 5.59 5.52 17.86
C LEU A 429 5.45 7.02 17.56
N GLY A 430 4.38 7.37 16.82
CA GLY A 430 4.14 8.67 16.17
C GLY A 430 4.53 9.89 16.99
N ILE A 431 4.90 10.96 16.28
CA ILE A 431 5.58 12.13 16.84
C ILE A 431 4.61 13.27 17.15
N THR A 432 3.47 13.32 16.48
CA THR A 432 2.51 14.42 16.69
C THR A 432 1.66 14.18 17.93
N LYS A 433 1.34 15.23 18.70
CA LYS A 433 0.46 15.14 19.87
C LYS A 433 -0.88 14.47 19.55
N ASN A 434 -1.46 14.78 18.39
CA ASN A 434 -2.71 14.17 17.96
C ASN A 434 -2.57 12.66 17.84
N ARG A 435 -1.56 12.17 17.11
CA ARG A 435 -1.30 10.73 16.94
C ARG A 435 -0.89 10.08 18.27
N ALA A 436 0.08 10.65 18.97
CA ALA A 436 0.59 10.10 20.22
C ALA A 436 -0.48 10.04 21.32
N SER A 437 -1.43 10.98 21.35
CA SER A 437 -2.55 10.95 22.31
C SER A 437 -3.50 9.77 22.13
N MET A 438 -3.52 9.15 20.95
CA MET A 438 -4.29 7.93 20.68
C MET A 438 -3.69 6.69 21.34
N TYR A 439 -2.43 6.78 21.77
CA TYR A 439 -1.65 5.66 22.30
C TYR A 439 -1.34 5.85 23.79
N VAL A 440 -1.96 5.03 24.63
CA VAL A 440 -1.82 5.12 26.10
C VAL A 440 -0.35 5.02 26.55
N TYR A 441 0.45 4.17 25.91
CA TYR A 441 1.87 3.99 26.23
C TYR A 441 2.74 5.21 25.89
N LEU A 442 2.27 6.14 25.04
CA LEU A 442 2.99 7.38 24.69
C LEU A 442 2.62 8.58 25.58
N LYS A 443 1.53 8.52 26.34
CA LYS A 443 1.00 9.67 27.12
C LYS A 443 2.01 10.28 28.11
N GLY A 444 2.94 9.48 28.61
CA GLY A 444 4.01 9.94 29.49
C GLY A 444 5.12 10.67 28.71
N VAL A 445 5.60 10.06 27.62
CA VAL A 445 6.74 10.58 26.85
C VAL A 445 6.43 11.86 26.09
N THR A 446 5.17 12.12 25.72
CA THR A 446 4.78 13.36 25.03
C THR A 446 4.99 14.61 25.86
N LYS A 447 5.25 14.47 27.16
CA LYS A 447 5.55 15.57 28.08
C LYS A 447 7.06 15.81 28.24
N GLU A 448 7.89 14.90 27.75
CA GLU A 448 9.34 15.04 27.84
C GLU A 448 9.84 16.09 26.83
N GLN A 449 10.78 16.92 27.25
CA GLN A 449 11.26 18.03 26.42
C GLN A 449 11.88 17.55 25.09
N ALA A 450 12.55 16.39 25.11
CA ALA A 450 13.13 15.79 23.90
C ALA A 450 12.04 15.43 22.86
N PHE A 451 10.90 14.91 23.30
CA PHE A 451 9.77 14.61 22.43
C PHE A 451 9.19 15.90 21.83
N ILE A 452 8.91 16.90 22.67
CA ILE A 452 8.37 18.20 22.24
C ILE A 452 9.32 18.87 21.22
N ASN A 453 10.62 18.82 21.47
CA ASN A 453 11.62 19.39 20.57
C ASN A 453 11.69 18.63 19.24
N ALA A 454 11.59 17.30 19.26
CA ALA A 454 11.57 16.50 18.05
C ALA A 454 10.30 16.74 17.22
N GLU A 455 9.13 16.75 17.86
CA GLU A 455 7.85 17.12 17.23
C GLU A 455 7.96 18.47 16.54
N GLN A 456 8.41 19.50 17.27
CA GLN A 456 8.56 20.84 16.72
C GLN A 456 9.57 20.87 15.57
N CYS A 457 10.68 20.12 15.67
CA CYS A 457 11.65 20.01 14.58
C CYS A 457 11.01 19.46 13.30
N TYR A 458 10.27 18.35 13.39
CA TYR A 458 9.62 17.76 12.24
C TYR A 458 8.52 18.65 11.66
N LEU A 459 7.72 19.32 12.51
CA LEU A 459 6.74 20.30 12.05
C LEU A 459 7.39 21.42 11.25
N GLU A 460 8.44 22.04 11.81
CA GLU A 460 9.15 23.13 11.13
C GLU A 460 9.82 22.66 9.85
N PHE A 461 10.48 21.50 9.86
CA PHE A 461 11.18 20.95 8.71
C PHE A 461 10.22 20.73 7.53
N TYR A 462 9.06 20.13 7.77
CA TYR A 462 8.06 19.92 6.71
C TYR A 462 7.27 21.19 6.33
N GLU A 463 7.40 22.29 7.09
CA GLU A 463 6.87 23.62 6.72
C GLU A 463 7.81 24.40 5.79
N GLU A 464 9.07 23.97 5.65
CA GLU A 464 10.07 24.75 4.93
C GLU A 464 9.67 25.03 3.47
N LYS A 465 9.97 26.27 3.03
CA LYS A 465 9.58 26.78 1.71
C LYS A 465 10.11 25.94 0.55
N GLN A 466 11.22 25.22 0.74
CA GLN A 466 11.80 24.32 -0.26
C GLN A 466 10.91 23.12 -0.62
N PHE A 467 9.89 22.83 0.20
CA PHE A 467 8.90 21.79 -0.05
C PHE A 467 7.61 22.31 -0.69
N CYS A 468 7.44 23.64 -0.78
CA CYS A 468 6.31 24.24 -1.48
C CYS A 468 6.36 23.99 -2.99
N MET A 469 5.20 23.90 -3.62
CA MET A 469 5.11 23.87 -5.07
C MET A 469 5.39 25.26 -5.66
N ASN A 470 5.99 25.32 -6.85
CA ASN A 470 6.17 26.58 -7.59
C ASN A 470 4.80 27.20 -7.90
N ASN A 471 4.48 28.34 -7.28
CA ASN A 471 3.18 29.00 -7.37
C ASN A 471 2.02 28.08 -6.93
N GLY A 472 2.23 27.23 -5.91
CA GLY A 472 1.23 26.31 -5.40
C GLY A 472 1.24 26.22 -3.87
N PRO A 473 0.48 25.27 -3.29
CA PRO A 473 0.41 25.11 -1.84
C PRO A 473 1.72 24.60 -1.25
N CYS A 474 1.94 24.94 0.01
CA CYS A 474 2.96 24.35 0.86
C CYS A 474 2.39 23.11 1.61
N PRO A 475 3.23 22.20 2.09
CA PRO A 475 2.77 21.07 2.90
C PRO A 475 2.10 21.58 4.18
N VAL A 476 1.03 20.90 4.63
CA VAL A 476 0.39 21.22 5.92
C VAL A 476 1.18 20.52 7.04
N PRO A 477 1.95 21.23 7.88
CA PRO A 477 2.97 20.61 8.73
C PRO A 477 2.42 19.52 9.64
N GLY A 478 1.34 19.82 10.36
CA GLY A 478 0.70 18.88 11.30
C GLY A 478 0.12 17.62 10.65
N LYS A 479 -0.11 17.63 9.33
CA LYS A 479 -0.52 16.43 8.59
C LYS A 479 0.68 15.61 8.10
N LYS A 480 1.73 16.29 7.63
CA LYS A 480 2.87 15.66 6.94
C LYS A 480 3.97 15.17 7.89
N ALA A 481 4.09 15.78 9.07
CA ALA A 481 5.19 15.52 9.98
C ALA A 481 5.21 14.10 10.53
N ASP A 482 4.06 13.47 10.78
CA ASP A 482 3.99 12.12 11.36
C ASP A 482 4.43 11.03 10.35
N GLU A 483 3.94 11.15 9.11
CA GLU A 483 4.35 10.32 7.98
C GLU A 483 5.83 10.51 7.64
N GLY A 484 6.27 11.77 7.58
CA GLY A 484 7.67 12.11 7.34
C GLY A 484 8.63 11.68 8.46
N PHE A 485 8.18 11.73 9.71
CA PHE A 485 8.89 11.16 10.85
C PHE A 485 9.11 9.66 10.66
N SER A 486 8.05 8.94 10.29
CA SER A 486 8.10 7.49 10.04
C SER A 486 9.06 7.17 8.89
N ASP A 487 9.04 7.96 7.81
CA ASP A 487 9.98 7.84 6.68
C ASP A 487 11.45 7.95 7.11
N VAL A 488 11.78 9.00 7.89
CA VAL A 488 13.16 9.32 8.30
C VAL A 488 13.69 8.31 9.33
N GLU A 489 12.92 8.02 10.37
CA GLU A 489 13.34 7.10 11.44
C GLU A 489 13.45 5.67 10.93
N ALA A 490 12.55 5.21 10.07
CA ALA A 490 12.65 3.91 9.43
C ALA A 490 13.95 3.78 8.62
N ALA A 491 14.28 4.80 7.82
CA ALA A 491 15.49 4.78 7.01
C ALA A 491 16.77 4.72 7.87
N ARG A 492 16.81 5.48 8.99
CA ARG A 492 17.94 5.45 9.95
C ARG A 492 18.10 4.12 10.68
N ILE A 493 17.01 3.41 10.91
CA ILE A 493 17.06 2.07 11.52
C ILE A 493 17.52 1.02 10.51
N VAL A 494 16.97 1.04 9.31
CA VAL A 494 17.16 -0.05 8.33
C VAL A 494 18.52 0.06 7.63
N PHE A 495 19.02 1.27 7.38
CA PHE A 495 20.29 1.45 6.67
C PHE A 495 21.49 0.81 7.40
N PRO A 496 21.68 0.97 8.73
CA PRO A 496 22.71 0.23 9.46
C PRO A 496 22.55 -1.30 9.39
N ILE A 497 21.32 -1.82 9.38
CA ILE A 497 21.07 -3.27 9.24
C ILE A 497 21.55 -3.75 7.87
N LEU A 498 21.31 -2.98 6.81
CA LEU A 498 21.89 -3.25 5.49
C LEU A 498 23.42 -3.27 5.56
N GLN A 499 24.05 -2.27 6.18
CA GLN A 499 25.50 -2.21 6.29
C GLN A 499 26.09 -3.40 7.06
N GLU A 500 25.44 -3.83 8.14
CA GLU A 500 25.78 -5.03 8.91
C GLU A 500 25.68 -6.29 8.03
N ALA A 501 24.60 -6.44 7.26
CA ALA A 501 24.42 -7.53 6.31
C ALA A 501 25.51 -7.55 5.22
N LEU A 502 25.84 -6.40 4.62
CA LEU A 502 26.89 -6.28 3.61
C LEU A 502 28.28 -6.63 4.16
N LYS A 503 28.59 -6.23 5.41
CA LYS A 503 29.83 -6.62 6.11
C LYS A 503 29.86 -8.13 6.35
N GLY A 504 28.76 -8.69 6.84
CA GLY A 504 28.59 -10.14 7.05
C GLY A 504 28.82 -10.94 5.77
N ARG A 505 28.29 -10.49 4.63
CA ARG A 505 28.50 -11.13 3.32
C ARG A 505 29.97 -11.15 2.89
N ARG A 506 30.70 -10.05 3.11
CA ARG A 506 32.15 -9.99 2.82
C ARG A 506 32.94 -10.95 3.71
N ALA A 507 32.52 -11.11 4.97
CA ALA A 507 33.09 -12.11 5.87
C ALA A 507 32.75 -13.54 5.40
N ARG A 508 31.51 -13.82 4.97
CA ARG A 508 31.10 -15.12 4.40
C ARG A 508 31.96 -15.51 3.21
N LYS A 509 32.18 -14.61 2.23
CA LYS A 509 33.05 -14.90 1.07
C LYS A 509 34.49 -15.27 1.44
N ARG A 510 34.93 -14.94 2.65
CA ARG A 510 36.27 -15.29 3.16
C ARG A 510 36.28 -16.58 3.99
N ARG A 511 35.13 -17.04 4.49
CA ARG A 511 35.00 -18.24 5.33
C ARG A 511 34.38 -19.37 4.48
N GLY A 512 34.84 -20.61 4.67
CA GLY A 512 34.33 -21.75 3.90
C GLY A 512 32.81 -21.93 4.07
N ALA A 513 32.17 -22.63 3.12
CA ALA A 513 30.71 -22.82 3.04
C ALA A 513 30.03 -23.50 4.26
N LYS A 514 30.78 -23.80 5.32
CA LYS A 514 30.28 -24.45 6.55
C LYS A 514 29.92 -23.50 7.69
N ASP A 515 30.26 -22.20 7.59
CA ASP A 515 29.92 -21.24 8.65
C ASP A 515 28.48 -20.71 8.46
N SER A 516 27.55 -21.25 9.24
CA SER A 516 26.19 -20.74 9.36
C SER A 516 26.18 -19.44 10.18
N VAL A 517 26.33 -18.28 9.51
CA VAL A 517 26.12 -16.99 10.17
C VAL A 517 24.66 -16.57 10.02
N GLU A 518 24.10 -16.14 11.14
CA GLU A 518 22.69 -16.00 11.49
C GLU A 518 22.05 -14.64 11.12
N LEU A 519 22.82 -13.72 10.54
CA LEU A 519 22.26 -12.43 10.12
C LEU A 519 21.41 -12.62 8.87
N PRO A 520 20.19 -12.03 8.80
CA PRO A 520 19.34 -12.19 7.65
C PRO A 520 19.98 -11.46 6.48
N LEU A 521 20.70 -12.19 5.65
CA LEU A 521 20.95 -11.76 4.30
C LEU A 521 19.72 -12.16 3.53
N PHE A 522 19.07 -11.15 2.94
CA PHE A 522 17.98 -11.36 2.00
C PHE A 522 18.55 -12.08 0.76
N ASP A 523 18.67 -13.40 0.89
CA ASP A 523 19.25 -14.29 -0.10
C ASP A 523 18.21 -14.70 -1.17
N TRP A 524 16.98 -14.16 -1.06
CA TRP A 524 15.91 -14.36 -2.04
C TRP A 524 16.33 -13.93 -3.44
N ARG A 525 16.01 -14.77 -4.42
CA ARG A 525 16.25 -14.55 -5.85
C ARG A 525 14.99 -14.91 -6.62
N PRO A 526 14.71 -14.21 -7.74
CA PRO A 526 13.69 -14.67 -8.66
C PRO A 526 13.99 -16.12 -9.09
N PRO A 527 12.97 -16.99 -9.21
CA PRO A 527 13.16 -18.35 -9.69
C PRO A 527 13.95 -18.38 -11.01
N GLY A 528 14.97 -19.23 -11.09
CA GLY A 528 15.80 -19.39 -12.29
C GLY A 528 16.94 -18.37 -12.46
N VAL A 529 17.22 -17.52 -11.46
CA VAL A 529 18.33 -16.56 -11.52
C VAL A 529 19.50 -17.00 -10.63
N SER A 530 20.72 -17.11 -11.20
CA SER A 530 21.93 -17.48 -10.46
C SER A 530 22.43 -16.37 -9.51
N GLU A 531 23.32 -16.68 -8.57
CA GLU A 531 23.92 -15.64 -7.70
C GLU A 531 24.72 -14.64 -8.51
N GLU A 532 25.49 -15.18 -9.44
CA GLU A 532 26.37 -14.46 -10.34
C GLU A 532 25.56 -13.46 -11.17
N ASP A 533 24.40 -13.85 -11.69
CA ASP A 533 23.55 -12.95 -12.49
C ASP A 533 23.00 -11.78 -11.67
N VAL A 534 22.59 -12.03 -10.41
CA VAL A 534 22.12 -10.95 -9.52
C VAL A 534 23.27 -9.99 -9.20
N LEU A 535 24.47 -10.53 -8.93
CA LEU A 535 25.66 -9.74 -8.65
C LEU A 535 26.12 -8.92 -9.87
N MET A 536 26.06 -9.51 -11.06
CA MET A 536 26.45 -8.84 -12.31
C MET A 536 25.42 -7.77 -12.70
N ALA A 537 24.12 -8.01 -12.48
CA ALA A 537 23.08 -7.01 -12.72
C ALA A 537 23.22 -5.78 -11.81
N ALA A 538 23.60 -5.98 -10.54
CA ALA A 538 23.88 -4.86 -9.62
C ALA A 538 25.07 -4.01 -10.11
N GLY A 539 26.10 -4.64 -10.68
CA GLY A 539 27.24 -3.95 -11.28
C GLY A 539 26.95 -3.25 -12.61
N ALA A 540 25.87 -3.61 -13.30
CA ALA A 540 25.55 -3.08 -14.64
C ALA A 540 24.97 -1.65 -14.62
N ALA A 541 24.55 -1.16 -13.46
CA ALA A 541 23.91 0.16 -13.31
C ALA A 541 24.80 1.22 -12.61
N ASP A 542 26.07 0.90 -12.35
CA ASP A 542 27.06 1.76 -11.65
C ASP A 542 26.67 2.25 -10.24
N TYR A 543 25.53 1.84 -9.67
CA TYR A 543 25.15 2.13 -8.28
C TYR A 543 25.66 1.07 -7.31
N SER A 544 26.17 1.52 -6.17
CA SER A 544 26.47 0.72 -4.99
C SER A 544 25.19 0.22 -4.28
N GLU A 545 25.33 -0.78 -3.42
CA GLU A 545 24.21 -1.26 -2.58
C GLU A 545 23.65 -0.17 -1.66
N GLU A 546 24.48 0.78 -1.20
CA GLU A 546 24.03 1.90 -0.38
C GLU A 546 23.24 2.93 -1.21
N GLU A 547 23.64 3.20 -2.45
CA GLU A 547 22.85 4.04 -3.37
C GLU A 547 21.52 3.37 -3.74
N TRP A 548 21.55 2.05 -4.02
CA TRP A 548 20.36 1.27 -4.30
C TRP A 548 19.35 1.24 -3.16
N PHE A 549 19.80 1.33 -1.91
CA PHE A 549 18.91 1.51 -0.77
C PHE A 549 18.03 2.74 -0.94
N PHE A 550 18.61 3.92 -1.12
CA PHE A 550 17.85 5.16 -1.27
C PHE A 550 17.01 5.20 -2.55
N ILE A 551 17.47 4.56 -3.63
CA ILE A 551 16.66 4.38 -4.85
C ILE A 551 15.43 3.51 -4.56
N GLY A 552 15.60 2.42 -3.78
CA GLY A 552 14.50 1.58 -3.32
C GLY A 552 13.44 2.36 -2.55
N LEU A 553 13.88 3.20 -1.60
CA LEU A 553 12.98 4.10 -0.84
C LEU A 553 12.18 4.99 -1.79
N GLN A 554 12.87 5.66 -2.71
CA GLN A 554 12.22 6.58 -3.64
C GLN A 554 11.24 5.85 -4.56
N PHE A 555 11.57 4.64 -5.00
CA PHE A 555 10.70 3.82 -5.83
C PHE A 555 9.41 3.41 -5.09
N VAL A 556 9.45 3.16 -3.77
CA VAL A 556 8.23 2.93 -2.97
C VAL A 556 7.28 4.13 -3.07
N ALA A 557 7.85 5.33 -2.87
CA ALA A 557 7.11 6.59 -2.84
C ALA A 557 6.71 7.12 -4.23
N CYS A 558 7.23 6.55 -5.31
CA CYS A 558 6.98 7.06 -6.66
C CYS A 558 5.50 7.06 -7.03
N GLN A 559 5.02 8.25 -7.38
CA GLN A 559 3.72 8.53 -7.98
C GLN A 559 3.91 9.55 -9.11
N ILE A 560 3.35 9.26 -10.29
CA ILE A 560 3.32 10.21 -11.41
C ILE A 560 1.94 10.85 -11.40
N LEU A 561 1.84 12.01 -10.76
CA LEU A 561 0.61 12.78 -10.62
C LEU A 561 0.65 14.00 -11.55
N ASP A 562 -0.52 14.40 -12.06
CA ASP A 562 -0.62 15.72 -12.67
C ASP A 562 -0.58 16.82 -11.59
N ARG A 563 -0.35 18.07 -12.02
CA ARG A 563 -0.24 19.20 -11.09
C ARG A 563 -1.46 19.37 -10.20
N LYS A 564 -2.68 19.17 -10.71
CA LYS A 564 -3.91 19.35 -9.91
C LYS A 564 -4.03 18.26 -8.85
N GLN A 565 -3.68 17.02 -9.21
CA GLN A 565 -3.62 15.90 -8.28
C GLN A 565 -2.55 16.12 -7.21
N GLU A 566 -1.37 16.62 -7.57
CA GLU A 566 -0.35 17.01 -6.58
C GLU A 566 -0.85 18.11 -5.64
N GLU A 567 -1.47 19.17 -6.16
CA GLU A 567 -2.02 20.26 -5.36
C GLU A 567 -3.11 19.76 -4.39
N LEU A 568 -3.93 18.79 -4.80
CA LEU A 568 -4.93 18.16 -3.95
C LEU A 568 -4.28 17.28 -2.87
N ALA A 569 -3.32 16.43 -3.24
CA ALA A 569 -2.59 15.56 -2.32
C ALA A 569 -1.82 16.38 -1.26
N MET A 570 -1.27 17.53 -1.65
CA MET A 570 -0.61 18.45 -0.72
C MET A 570 -1.54 18.95 0.40
N LYS A 571 -2.84 19.11 0.11
CA LYS A 571 -3.84 19.61 1.07
C LYS A 571 -4.53 18.50 1.87
N THR A 572 -4.80 17.37 1.21
CA THR A 572 -5.73 16.35 1.71
C THR A 572 -5.05 15.10 2.23
N ASP A 573 -4.02 14.61 1.53
CA ASP A 573 -3.24 13.43 1.93
C ASP A 573 -2.50 13.73 3.25
N GLU A 574 -2.24 12.70 4.06
CA GLU A 574 -1.36 12.79 5.22
C GLU A 574 0.10 12.60 4.84
N HIS A 575 0.39 11.84 3.78
CA HIS A 575 1.75 11.61 3.30
C HIS A 575 2.32 12.86 2.62
N PRO A 576 3.60 13.22 2.84
CA PRO A 576 4.25 14.17 1.95
C PRO A 576 4.17 13.66 0.50
N ARG A 577 4.07 14.55 -0.50
CA ARG A 577 4.06 14.09 -1.90
C ARG A 577 5.38 13.39 -2.24
N SER A 578 5.37 12.55 -3.28
CA SER A 578 6.53 11.75 -3.72
C SER A 578 7.85 12.54 -3.80
N GLN A 579 7.82 13.79 -4.28
CA GLN A 579 9.02 14.64 -4.39
C GLN A 579 9.58 15.12 -3.04
N ILE A 580 8.80 15.07 -1.98
CA ILE A 580 9.22 15.51 -0.64
C ILE A 580 9.70 14.30 0.17
N ARG A 581 8.96 13.19 0.20
CA ARG A 581 9.19 12.07 1.15
C ARG A 581 10.66 11.67 1.26
N ILE A 582 11.27 11.19 0.18
CA ILE A 582 12.62 10.63 0.25
C ILE A 582 13.71 11.69 0.05
N ASN A 583 13.41 12.82 -0.61
CA ASN A 583 14.32 13.98 -0.57
C ASN A 583 14.48 14.52 0.87
N ALA A 584 13.41 14.51 1.67
CA ALA A 584 13.47 14.84 3.09
C ALA A 584 14.32 13.83 3.87
N VAL A 585 14.19 12.52 3.60
CA VAL A 585 15.08 11.48 4.16
C VAL A 585 16.54 11.76 3.78
N ALA A 586 16.81 12.07 2.52
CA ALA A 586 18.14 12.39 2.01
C ALA A 586 18.77 13.59 2.75
N GLN A 587 18.00 14.67 2.94
CA GLN A 587 18.45 15.84 3.70
C GLN A 587 18.66 15.54 5.20
N GLN A 588 17.98 14.53 5.75
CA GLN A 588 18.05 14.17 7.17
C GLN A 588 19.08 13.07 7.48
N MET A 589 19.75 12.51 6.47
CA MET A 589 20.67 11.37 6.63
C MET A 589 22.04 11.63 6.00
N LYS A 590 23.08 11.70 6.85
CA LYS A 590 24.48 11.78 6.43
C LYS A 590 24.89 10.64 5.49
N ALA A 591 24.34 9.45 5.74
CA ALA A 591 24.53 8.28 4.90
C ALA A 591 24.17 8.52 3.43
N PHE A 592 23.11 9.29 3.15
CA PHE A 592 22.72 9.64 1.78
C PHE A 592 23.78 10.52 1.12
N THR A 593 24.15 11.62 1.79
CA THR A 593 25.20 12.55 1.31
C THR A 593 26.49 11.80 1.01
N LYS A 594 26.87 10.85 1.86
CA LYS A 594 28.06 10.01 1.65
C LYS A 594 27.89 9.03 0.48
N ALA A 595 26.76 8.35 0.37
CA ALA A 595 26.51 7.33 -0.65
C ALA A 595 26.58 7.91 -2.07
N PHE A 596 26.01 9.11 -2.28
CA PHE A 596 25.99 9.79 -3.58
C PHE A 596 27.08 10.86 -3.76
N GLY A 597 27.89 11.10 -2.74
CA GLY A 597 28.95 12.13 -2.78
C GLY A 597 28.40 13.55 -2.96
N CYS A 598 27.33 13.89 -2.25
CA CYS A 598 26.70 15.21 -2.37
C CYS A 598 27.57 16.30 -1.75
N GLU A 599 27.60 17.46 -2.40
CA GLU A 599 28.40 18.62 -2.01
C GLU A 599 27.54 19.67 -1.28
N LYS A 600 28.16 20.45 -0.40
CA LYS A 600 27.50 21.59 0.28
C LYS A 600 26.89 22.52 -0.77
N GLY A 601 25.63 22.90 -0.57
CA GLY A 601 24.87 23.75 -1.49
C GLY A 601 23.99 22.96 -2.48
N GLN A 602 24.19 21.65 -2.63
CA GLN A 602 23.22 20.82 -3.34
C GLN A 602 21.97 20.60 -2.47
N ARG A 603 20.81 20.45 -3.10
CA ARG A 603 19.52 20.42 -2.41
C ARG A 603 19.38 19.26 -1.42
N ASN A 604 19.88 18.09 -1.78
CA ASN A 604 19.83 16.89 -0.94
C ASN A 604 21.15 16.67 -0.17
N PHE A 605 21.98 17.71 -0.06
CA PHE A 605 23.01 17.73 0.97
C PHE A 605 22.36 17.72 2.35
N LEU A 606 23.03 17.09 3.30
CA LEU A 606 22.58 17.00 4.68
C LEU A 606 22.25 18.37 5.28
N THR A 607 21.05 18.54 5.82
CA THR A 607 20.65 19.78 6.49
C THR A 607 21.40 19.95 7.80
N GLU A 608 21.68 21.20 8.18
CA GLU A 608 22.29 21.53 9.46
C GLU A 608 21.38 21.13 10.63
N LYS A 609 20.06 21.33 10.49
CA LYS A 609 19.07 21.01 11.51
C LYS A 609 18.47 19.63 11.30
N GLN A 610 19.15 18.62 11.83
CA GLN A 610 18.61 17.27 11.83
C GLN A 610 17.53 17.07 12.91
N CYS A 611 16.38 16.55 12.49
CA CYS A 611 15.31 16.07 13.36
C CYS A 611 15.54 14.58 13.65
N ALA A 612 15.37 14.17 14.90
CA ALA A 612 15.46 12.78 15.33
C ALA A 612 14.81 12.62 16.71
N LEU A 613 14.20 11.47 16.97
CA LEU A 613 13.66 11.13 18.28
C LEU A 613 14.23 9.81 18.84
N TYR A 614 14.12 8.72 18.06
CA TYR A 614 14.49 7.38 18.52
C TYR A 614 15.88 6.96 18.03
N SER A 615 16.22 7.32 16.79
CA SER A 615 17.53 7.02 16.22
C SER A 615 18.54 8.13 16.57
N PRO A 616 19.84 7.79 16.74
CA PRO A 616 20.89 8.79 16.89
C PRO A 616 20.91 9.78 15.72
N LYS A 617 21.30 11.03 16.01
CA LYS A 617 21.61 12.01 14.98
C LYS A 617 23.01 11.75 14.45
N ASP A 618 23.15 11.81 13.13
CA ASP A 618 24.42 11.62 12.43
C ASP A 618 24.89 12.96 11.87
N TYR A 619 25.45 13.81 12.74
CA TYR A 619 25.91 15.13 12.34
C TYR A 619 27.10 15.06 11.35
N TRP A 620 27.17 16.04 10.45
CA TRP A 620 28.36 16.28 9.62
C TRP A 620 29.48 16.84 10.50
N THR A 621 30.68 16.32 10.34
CA THR A 621 31.87 16.72 11.10
C THR A 621 32.97 17.20 10.15
N GLU A 622 33.94 17.96 10.65
CA GLU A 622 35.10 18.36 9.86
C GLU A 622 35.92 17.17 9.33
N GLU A 623 35.89 16.02 10.02
CA GLU A 623 36.53 14.80 9.56
C GLU A 623 35.89 14.26 8.27
N ASP A 624 34.58 14.45 8.11
CA ASP A 624 33.87 14.05 6.90
C ASP A 624 34.33 14.87 5.69
N ASP A 625 34.52 16.19 5.88
CA ASP A 625 35.06 17.10 4.85
C ASP A 625 36.47 16.65 4.41
N ARG A 626 37.31 16.18 5.34
CA ARG A 626 38.66 15.68 5.04
C ARG A 626 38.65 14.32 4.32
N SER A 627 37.67 13.47 4.61
CA SER A 627 37.58 12.13 4.02
C SER A 627 37.05 12.11 2.58
N GLY A 628 36.29 13.14 2.18
CA GLY A 628 35.60 13.21 0.88
C GLY A 628 36.50 13.38 -0.36
N THR A 629 37.77 13.75 -0.20
CA THR A 629 38.66 14.09 -1.34
C THR A 629 39.22 12.89 -2.12
N THR A 630 38.96 11.64 -1.71
CA THR A 630 39.60 10.45 -2.32
C THR A 630 38.67 9.49 -3.06
N SER A 631 37.35 9.73 -3.14
CA SER A 631 36.37 8.75 -3.67
C SER A 631 35.59 9.20 -4.93
N SER A 632 36.13 10.09 -5.77
CA SER A 632 35.44 10.54 -7.00
C SER A 632 35.47 9.50 -8.13
N ARG A 633 34.65 8.45 -8.02
CA ARG A 633 34.43 7.46 -9.09
C ARG A 633 33.47 7.96 -10.18
N TRP A 634 32.65 8.97 -9.88
CA TRP A 634 31.60 9.49 -10.77
C TRP A 634 32.09 10.33 -11.96
N THR A 635 33.40 10.60 -12.11
CA THR A 635 33.94 11.41 -13.23
C THR A 635 34.51 10.61 -14.40
N LYS A 636 34.50 9.27 -14.39
CA LYS A 636 34.90 8.50 -15.59
C LYS A 636 33.72 8.31 -16.54
N GLY A 637 33.66 9.23 -17.50
CA GLY A 637 32.53 9.42 -18.41
C GLY A 637 32.18 8.24 -19.32
N VAL A 638 30.87 8.08 -19.50
CA VAL A 638 30.28 7.61 -20.75
C VAL A 638 30.83 8.48 -21.88
N THR A 639 31.76 7.91 -22.66
CA THR A 639 32.32 8.59 -23.82
C THR A 639 31.25 8.56 -24.91
N PRO A 640 30.78 9.70 -25.46
CA PRO A 640 29.89 9.68 -26.61
C PRO A 640 30.63 9.02 -27.78
N SER A 641 29.99 8.06 -28.43
CA SER A 641 30.46 7.49 -29.70
C SER A 641 30.79 8.62 -30.67
N ARG A 642 32.05 8.66 -31.09
CA ARG A 642 32.68 9.76 -31.82
C ARG A 642 32.30 9.66 -33.30
N THR A 643 31.29 10.40 -33.74
CA THR A 643 31.06 10.67 -35.17
C THR A 643 32.12 11.66 -35.67
N THR A 644 32.91 11.21 -36.63
CA THR A 644 33.91 12.00 -37.35
C THR A 644 33.25 13.02 -38.27
N THR A 645 33.49 14.32 -38.04
CA THR A 645 33.54 15.32 -39.13
C THR A 645 34.41 16.53 -38.77
N SER A 646 35.51 16.65 -39.53
CA SER A 646 36.16 17.85 -40.10
C SER A 646 36.10 19.23 -39.41
N ARG A 647 37.31 19.68 -39.04
CA ARG A 647 37.85 21.07 -38.93
C ARG A 647 37.10 22.19 -39.67
N ARG A 648 36.91 23.34 -38.99
CA ARG A 648 37.45 24.66 -39.41
C ARG A 648 37.51 25.63 -38.22
N ALA A 649 38.47 26.54 -38.27
CA ALA A 649 39.01 27.31 -37.16
C ALA A 649 38.58 28.79 -37.12
N LYS A 650 38.96 29.42 -35.99
CA LYS A 650 39.22 30.85 -35.68
C LYS A 650 38.09 31.71 -35.14
N GLY A 651 38.41 32.37 -34.01
CA GLY A 651 37.80 33.63 -33.57
C GLY A 651 38.00 33.89 -32.08
N ASN A 652 39.04 34.67 -31.74
CA ASN A 652 39.20 35.35 -30.43
C ASN A 652 37.97 36.23 -30.14
N ASP A 653 37.57 36.38 -28.87
CA ASP A 653 37.71 37.69 -28.23
C ASP A 653 37.62 37.65 -26.69
N ARG A 654 38.35 38.59 -26.10
CA ARG A 654 38.36 38.95 -24.68
C ARG A 654 37.04 39.64 -24.31
N THR A 655 36.60 39.47 -23.07
CA THR A 655 36.16 40.62 -22.25
C THR A 655 36.16 40.26 -20.76
N LYS A 656 36.91 41.07 -20.00
CA LYS A 656 36.82 41.20 -18.55
C LYS A 656 35.53 41.95 -18.21
N THR A 657 34.82 41.52 -17.17
CA THR A 657 33.89 42.39 -16.45
C THR A 657 34.03 42.18 -14.95
N THR A 658 34.15 43.33 -14.30
CA THR A 658 34.49 43.57 -12.91
C THR A 658 33.30 43.40 -11.97
N SER A 659 33.62 42.93 -10.78
CA SER A 659 32.86 42.95 -9.53
C SER A 659 32.24 44.31 -9.19
N ARG A 660 31.00 44.30 -8.66
CA ARG A 660 30.53 45.22 -7.62
C ARG A 660 29.63 44.50 -6.61
N PRO A 661 29.77 44.77 -5.30
CA PRO A 661 28.98 44.15 -4.25
C PRO A 661 27.67 44.90 -4.01
N TRP A 662 26.63 44.14 -3.68
CA TRP A 662 25.33 44.64 -3.24
C TRP A 662 25.33 44.73 -1.70
N THR A 663 25.30 45.95 -1.17
CA THR A 663 24.93 46.26 0.21
C THR A 663 23.49 46.76 0.18
N GLY A 664 22.58 46.05 0.87
CA GLY A 664 21.18 46.42 0.99
C GLY A 664 20.73 46.26 2.44
N ASP A 665 20.55 47.40 3.08
CA ASP A 665 20.22 47.60 4.49
C ASP A 665 18.92 46.97 4.95
N ALA A 666 18.95 46.58 6.24
CA ALA A 666 17.81 46.26 7.05
C ALA A 666 16.88 47.48 7.26
N ARG A 667 15.57 47.30 7.07
CA ARG A 667 14.55 48.10 7.74
C ARG A 667 13.51 47.21 8.39
N THR A 668 13.52 47.31 9.71
CA THR A 668 12.49 46.93 10.66
C THR A 668 11.17 47.64 10.34
N GLY A 669 10.08 46.87 10.27
CA GLY A 669 8.72 47.38 10.15
C GLY A 669 7.77 46.43 10.87
N THR A 670 7.60 46.64 12.17
CA THR A 670 6.57 46.05 13.02
C THR A 670 5.18 46.54 12.58
N ALA A 671 4.29 45.63 12.22
CA ALA A 671 2.85 45.89 12.15
C ALA A 671 2.11 44.67 12.70
N SER A 672 1.58 44.83 13.92
CA SER A 672 0.64 43.92 14.56
C SER A 672 -0.72 44.01 13.87
N TRP A 673 -1.26 42.87 13.48
CA TRP A 673 -2.66 42.74 13.10
C TRP A 673 -3.30 41.65 13.95
N ASN A 674 -4.13 42.10 14.89
CA ASN A 674 -5.06 41.25 15.62
C ASN A 674 -6.17 40.81 14.66
N TRP A 675 -6.27 39.51 14.42
CA TRP A 675 -7.47 38.87 13.89
C TRP A 675 -8.00 37.88 14.93
N THR A 676 -9.06 38.30 15.62
CA THR A 676 -9.96 37.41 16.32
C THR A 676 -11.03 36.98 15.34
N ASP A 677 -11.08 35.69 14.98
CA ASP A 677 -12.30 35.13 14.39
C ASP A 677 -12.58 33.72 14.90
N ARG A 678 -13.86 33.55 15.25
CA ARG A 678 -14.50 32.36 15.79
C ARG A 678 -14.51 31.23 14.76
N ALA A 679 -13.93 30.09 15.09
CA ALA A 679 -14.11 28.86 14.33
C ALA A 679 -15.42 28.16 14.77
N GLY A 680 -16.41 28.14 13.89
CA GLY A 680 -17.48 27.14 13.91
C GLY A 680 -17.03 25.85 13.19
N PRO A 681 -17.63 24.68 13.49
CA PRO A 681 -17.16 23.40 12.96
C PRO A 681 -17.56 23.23 11.49
N THR A 682 -16.57 23.17 10.60
CA THR A 682 -16.76 22.77 9.20
C THR A 682 -16.68 21.24 9.10
N THR A 683 -17.81 20.62 8.77
CA THR A 683 -17.88 19.23 8.32
C THR A 683 -17.24 19.12 6.93
N SER A 684 -16.13 18.41 6.82
CA SER A 684 -15.49 18.12 5.53
C SER A 684 -16.02 16.78 5.01
N SER A 685 -16.70 16.83 3.87
CA SER A 685 -16.97 15.67 3.03
C SER A 685 -15.70 15.31 2.24
N ALA A 686 -15.34 14.03 2.23
CA ALA A 686 -14.24 13.50 1.44
C ALA A 686 -14.56 13.59 -0.08
N PRO A 687 -13.59 13.93 -0.94
CA PRO A 687 -13.76 13.79 -2.38
C PRO A 687 -13.49 12.34 -2.83
N ASP A 688 -14.39 11.79 -3.64
CA ASP A 688 -14.21 10.54 -4.37
C ASP A 688 -12.96 10.61 -5.26
N VAL A 689 -11.98 9.75 -4.98
CA VAL A 689 -10.80 9.53 -5.83
C VAL A 689 -10.84 8.11 -6.34
N HIS A 690 -11.51 7.85 -7.47
CA HIS A 690 -11.21 6.73 -8.37
C HIS A 690 -11.78 6.95 -9.77
N SER A 691 -10.91 7.28 -10.72
CA SER A 691 -10.93 6.72 -12.08
C SER A 691 -9.60 7.04 -12.76
N THR A 692 -8.78 6.02 -13.02
CA THR A 692 -7.71 6.10 -14.02
C THR A 692 -8.32 6.47 -15.38
N PRO A 693 -7.77 7.46 -16.12
CA PRO A 693 -8.31 7.81 -17.43
C PRO A 693 -8.03 6.68 -18.43
N VAL A 694 -9.09 6.10 -18.99
CA VAL A 694 -9.00 5.27 -20.19
C VAL A 694 -8.59 6.20 -21.34
N VAL A 695 -7.37 6.04 -21.83
CA VAL A 695 -6.90 6.73 -23.05
C VAL A 695 -7.69 6.16 -24.23
N THR A 696 -8.66 6.93 -24.72
CA THR A 696 -9.40 6.62 -25.95
C THR A 696 -8.50 6.88 -27.15
N VAL A 697 -7.91 5.82 -27.70
CA VAL A 697 -7.25 5.89 -29.01
C VAL A 697 -8.35 6.01 -30.08
N ARG A 698 -8.43 7.18 -30.73
CA ARG A 698 -9.22 7.34 -31.97
C ARG A 698 -8.57 6.51 -33.08
N SER A 699 -9.16 5.38 -33.42
CA SER A 699 -8.81 4.63 -34.64
C SER A 699 -9.47 5.30 -35.85
N ASN A 700 -8.68 5.97 -36.69
CA ASN A 700 -9.08 6.26 -38.06
C ASN A 700 -9.06 4.95 -38.85
N SER A 701 -10.21 4.57 -39.37
CA SER A 701 -10.41 3.44 -40.27
C SER A 701 -9.74 3.71 -41.63
N LEU A 702 -8.69 2.96 -41.94
CA LEU A 702 -8.24 2.73 -43.30
C LEU A 702 -8.12 1.21 -43.51
N SER A 703 -8.90 0.74 -44.47
CA SER A 703 -9.02 -0.64 -44.91
C SER A 703 -7.71 -1.16 -45.50
N ALA A 704 -7.22 -2.29 -44.97
CA ALA A 704 -6.34 -3.20 -45.69
C ALA A 704 -6.70 -4.63 -45.26
N ALA A 705 -7.63 -5.22 -45.99
CA ALA A 705 -7.95 -6.64 -45.92
C ALA A 705 -6.94 -7.41 -46.78
N GLY A 706 -6.40 -8.50 -46.23
CA GLY A 706 -5.70 -9.53 -47.01
C GLY A 706 -4.31 -9.88 -46.48
N ALA A 707 -4.13 -11.18 -46.21
CA ALA A 707 -2.85 -11.87 -46.03
C ALA A 707 -2.28 -12.07 -44.60
N ILE A 708 -3.09 -12.43 -43.60
CA ILE A 708 -2.59 -13.17 -42.42
C ILE A 708 -3.64 -14.21 -41.98
N SER A 709 -3.79 -15.31 -42.73
CA SER A 709 -4.60 -16.46 -42.28
C SER A 709 -3.98 -17.83 -42.62
N SER A 710 -2.82 -17.87 -43.30
CA SER A 710 -2.24 -19.13 -43.79
C SER A 710 -1.09 -19.70 -42.96
N MET A 711 -0.71 -19.06 -41.84
CA MET A 711 0.45 -19.50 -41.03
C MET A 711 0.10 -20.28 -39.76
N LEU A 712 -1.15 -20.27 -39.27
CA LEU A 712 -1.52 -20.98 -38.04
C LEU A 712 -2.01 -22.43 -38.22
N VAL A 713 -2.30 -22.86 -39.45
CA VAL A 713 -2.78 -24.24 -39.72
C VAL A 713 -1.62 -25.23 -39.91
N PHE A 714 -0.40 -24.76 -40.18
CA PHE A 714 0.75 -25.64 -40.47
C PHE A 714 1.49 -26.19 -39.24
N VAL A 715 1.28 -25.62 -38.04
CA VAL A 715 2.04 -26.00 -36.85
C VAL A 715 1.38 -27.17 -36.09
N THR A 716 0.06 -27.33 -36.20
CA THR A 716 -0.67 -28.40 -35.49
C THR A 716 -0.60 -29.75 -36.20
N MET A 717 -0.25 -29.78 -37.50
CA MET A 717 -0.18 -31.03 -38.28
C MET A 717 1.18 -31.73 -38.22
N TYR A 718 2.26 -31.05 -37.80
CA TYR A 718 3.61 -31.60 -37.79
C TYR A 718 4.02 -32.33 -36.50
N MET A 719 3.24 -32.23 -35.43
CA MET A 719 3.52 -32.92 -34.15
C MET A 719 2.84 -34.29 -34.00
N ARG A 720 2.09 -34.77 -35.02
CA ARG A 720 1.41 -36.08 -34.98
C ARG A 720 2.08 -37.20 -35.78
N LEU A 721 3.25 -36.97 -36.39
CA LEU A 721 3.93 -37.94 -37.27
C LEU A 721 5.36 -38.34 -36.84
N SER A 722 5.75 -38.06 -35.59
CA SER A 722 7.05 -38.53 -35.06
C SER A 722 6.92 -39.63 -33.99
N TRP A 723 5.72 -40.21 -33.84
CA TRP A 723 5.46 -41.44 -33.09
C TRP A 723 4.63 -42.36 -33.98
N MET A 724 5.26 -42.91 -35.02
CA MET A 724 4.90 -44.13 -35.74
C MET A 724 6.09 -44.56 -36.60
#